data_AF-A0AAW0B714-F1
#
_entry.id   AF-A0AAW0B714-F1
#
_cell.length_a   1.000
_cell.length_b   1.000
_cell.length_c   1.000
_cell.angle_alpha   90.00
_cell.angle_beta   90.00
_cell.angle_gamma   90.00
#
_symmetry.space_group_name_H-M   'P 1'
#
loop_
_entity.id
_entity.type
_entity.pdbx_description
1 polymer ?
#
loop_
_entity_poly.entity_id
_entity_poly.type
_entity_poly.pdbx_seq_one_letter_code
_entity_poly.pdbx_strand_id
1 'polypeptide(L)'
;MLDSSILLSCLVLSSTLVSAAESQAYTWKNVKIGGGGGFVPGIVFNPTEQGVAYARTDIGGAYRLNDDDSWTPLLDWAIGVQSNYWGVDALATDPVEPNRLYLATGLYTIDWDPLPGHILISDDYGDSFTEVELPFKVGGNMPGRGMGERLAVDPNDNRVLLFGARSGNGLWKSTDQGQTWAQVESLPDTGTETMVSPHSILYSFRTTGTFIPDPNDTQGNNNDEIGVAWITFDPSSGSAGEPTPRVFIGVASNGTDNIFVSEDAGSTWAAVPGQQQQFLPHKGILSEAENVLYVTYSDGAGPYDGTSGAVHKYDIAAGAWTDITPVSGDDLYFGFGGFALDVLNPGTIMVAALNSWWPDGQIFRSTDSGATWKPIWAFTAYPEIQKQYAYDISLAPWLGPASTTLSSEGLQTGWMMESLVIDPHDSNHWLYGTGATIFGGHDLTEWDNGGNITLKSLADGVEETAVLGIISPPEGPHLLSAVGDNCGFAHLDLDTAPETRFTNPEWATSSDIDFAGNAPTNIVRVGTDGSGETKQVALSNDSGATWAEHPGAPDGTQGGKIALSADGDTVLWSTASGSGILVSKNQETFESISSLPANAIITSDKLDNTVFYGASGGSFYVSTDGGSTFTEAAGSLGSSQSSVEIAVHPGATGDVWVSTDAGIFHSTDSGESFSALEGVTQAWSIALGASSTEGGYPALYAVADLADGGLGYYRSDDEGASWVQINDKDHGFGAASGNVVTADPRIYGRVYVVGGGRAYTQFNEDDSKDDLKYGI
;
A
#
# COMPACT_ATOMS: atom_id res chain seq x y z
N MET A 1 -82.29 17.30 -28.51
CA MET A 1 -81.75 16.79 -27.23
C MET A 1 -80.65 15.80 -27.56
N LEU A 2 -79.50 15.96 -26.89
CA LEU A 2 -78.27 15.16 -26.94
C LEU A 2 -77.38 15.32 -28.17
N ASP A 3 -76.42 16.25 -28.04
CA ASP A 3 -75.10 16.20 -28.68
C ASP A 3 -74.11 15.60 -27.67
N SER A 4 -73.43 14.52 -28.06
CA SER A 4 -72.38 13.88 -27.27
C SER A 4 -71.01 14.33 -27.77
N SER A 5 -70.28 15.08 -26.94
CA SER A 5 -68.88 15.44 -27.18
C SER A 5 -67.97 14.48 -26.42
N ILE A 6 -67.09 13.79 -27.12
CA ILE A 6 -65.98 13.00 -26.54
C ILE A 6 -64.79 13.95 -26.43
N LEU A 7 -64.34 14.23 -25.20
CA LEU A 7 -63.08 14.93 -24.92
C LEU A 7 -62.03 13.90 -24.55
N LEU A 8 -60.96 13.86 -25.36
CA LEU A 8 -59.77 13.05 -25.16
C LEU A 8 -58.86 13.77 -24.14
N SER A 9 -58.69 13.20 -22.96
CA SER A 9 -57.75 13.69 -21.94
C SER A 9 -56.34 13.20 -22.26
N CYS A 10 -55.46 14.11 -22.69
CA CYS A 10 -54.01 13.88 -22.75
C CYS A 10 -53.46 13.81 -21.32
N LEU A 11 -52.96 12.63 -20.94
CA LEU A 11 -52.15 12.43 -19.75
C LEU A 11 -50.74 12.99 -20.07
N VAL A 12 -50.37 14.12 -19.50
CA VAL A 12 -48.99 14.59 -19.52
C VAL A 12 -48.24 13.78 -18.46
N LEU A 13 -47.46 12.80 -18.91
CA LEU A 13 -46.42 12.19 -18.09
C LEU A 13 -45.36 13.25 -17.83
N SER A 14 -45.40 13.87 -16.66
CA SER A 14 -44.27 14.62 -16.12
C SER A 14 -43.16 13.63 -15.79
N SER A 15 -42.24 13.44 -16.72
CA SER A 15 -40.93 12.85 -16.42
C SER A 15 -40.21 13.82 -15.49
N THR A 16 -40.08 13.47 -14.21
CA THR A 16 -39.08 14.07 -13.33
C THR A 16 -37.72 13.74 -13.95
N LEU A 17 -37.10 14.74 -14.56
CA LEU A 17 -35.67 14.69 -14.85
C LEU A 17 -34.99 14.65 -13.48
N VAL A 18 -34.53 13.47 -13.09
CA VAL A 18 -33.69 13.29 -11.90
C VAL A 18 -32.34 13.91 -12.27
N SER A 19 -31.95 14.96 -11.54
CA SER A 19 -30.64 15.58 -11.71
C SER A 19 -29.65 14.76 -10.90
N ALA A 20 -28.53 14.36 -11.49
CA ALA A 20 -27.40 13.80 -10.75
C ALA A 20 -26.93 14.80 -9.68
N ALA A 21 -26.31 14.30 -8.61
CA ALA A 21 -25.67 15.13 -7.59
C ALA A 21 -24.74 16.16 -8.26
N GLU A 22 -24.84 17.42 -7.87
CA GLU A 22 -23.97 18.46 -8.43
C GLU A 22 -22.52 18.23 -7.93
N SER A 23 -21.55 18.27 -8.84
CA SER A 23 -20.13 18.19 -8.47
C SER A 23 -19.64 19.53 -7.94
N GLN A 24 -18.99 19.54 -6.79
CA GLN A 24 -18.29 20.71 -6.27
C GLN A 24 -16.78 20.54 -6.46
N ALA A 25 -16.11 21.58 -6.98
CA ALA A 25 -14.65 21.57 -7.13
C ALA A 25 -13.95 21.64 -5.76
N TYR A 26 -12.85 20.90 -5.65
CA TYR A 26 -12.21 20.60 -4.39
C TYR A 26 -10.71 20.32 -4.64
N THR A 27 -9.83 20.72 -3.72
CA THR A 27 -8.38 20.49 -3.85
C THR A 27 -7.95 19.34 -2.96
N TRP A 28 -7.39 18.29 -3.54
CA TRP A 28 -6.89 17.12 -2.80
C TRP A 28 -5.38 17.16 -2.65
N LYS A 29 -4.88 16.79 -1.47
CA LYS A 29 -3.45 16.65 -1.15
C LYS A 29 -3.28 15.50 -0.18
N ASN A 30 -2.09 14.90 -0.08
CA ASN A 30 -1.81 14.00 1.04
C ASN A 30 -1.61 14.79 2.33
N VAL A 31 -2.00 14.22 3.47
CA VAL A 31 -1.41 14.59 4.76
C VAL A 31 0.04 14.16 4.73
N LYS A 32 0.98 15.07 4.97
CA LYS A 32 2.40 14.72 4.92
C LYS A 32 2.77 13.85 6.11
N ILE A 33 2.96 12.56 5.88
CA ILE A 33 3.74 11.70 6.79
C ILE A 33 5.21 11.80 6.40
N GLY A 34 5.48 11.89 5.09
CA GLY A 34 6.82 11.98 4.52
C GLY A 34 7.58 10.66 4.63
N GLY A 35 8.40 10.35 3.62
CA GLY A 35 9.24 9.14 3.65
C GLY A 35 8.55 7.87 3.20
N GLY A 36 7.40 7.92 2.50
CA GLY A 36 6.68 6.74 2.04
C GLY A 36 5.82 6.10 3.13
N GLY A 37 6.45 5.41 4.07
CA GLY A 37 5.80 4.64 5.14
C GLY A 37 5.37 3.23 4.75
N GLY A 38 5.66 2.77 3.54
CA GLY A 38 5.35 1.44 3.02
C GLY A 38 6.51 0.83 2.21
N PHE A 39 6.25 -0.28 1.52
CA PHE A 39 7.27 -1.04 0.81
C PHE A 39 7.36 -0.63 -0.66
N VAL A 40 8.54 -0.16 -1.07
CA VAL A 40 8.86 0.15 -2.48
C VAL A 40 9.66 -1.00 -3.12
N PRO A 41 9.02 -2.02 -3.72
CA PRO A 41 9.69 -3.19 -4.29
C PRO A 41 10.48 -2.94 -5.58
N GLY A 42 10.22 -1.84 -6.30
CA GLY A 42 10.86 -1.58 -7.59
C GLY A 42 10.97 -0.09 -7.92
N ILE A 43 12.14 0.32 -8.39
CA ILE A 43 12.44 1.64 -8.94
C ILE A 43 13.13 1.43 -10.29
N VAL A 44 12.70 2.14 -11.33
CA VAL A 44 13.25 2.00 -12.69
C VAL A 44 13.50 3.39 -13.28
N PHE A 45 14.76 3.67 -13.60
CA PHE A 45 15.13 4.83 -14.41
C PHE A 45 14.92 4.53 -15.90
N ASN A 46 14.50 5.53 -16.68
CA ASN A 46 14.54 5.41 -18.12
C ASN A 46 16.00 5.40 -18.59
N PRO A 47 16.42 4.41 -19.39
CA PRO A 47 17.82 4.29 -19.79
C PRO A 47 18.26 5.32 -20.83
N THR A 48 17.33 6.08 -21.43
CA THR A 48 17.61 6.99 -22.55
C THR A 48 17.21 8.45 -22.31
N GLU A 49 16.36 8.73 -21.32
CA GLU A 49 15.95 10.08 -20.93
C GLU A 49 16.33 10.37 -19.48
N GLN A 50 17.23 11.34 -19.29
CA GLN A 50 17.65 11.80 -17.98
C GLN A 50 16.48 12.43 -17.21
N GLY A 51 16.39 12.17 -15.91
CA GLY A 51 15.36 12.71 -15.03
C GLY A 51 14.05 11.94 -15.04
N VAL A 52 13.91 10.91 -15.88
CA VAL A 52 12.71 10.06 -15.90
C VAL A 52 12.96 8.81 -15.09
N ALA A 53 12.25 8.67 -13.98
CA ALA A 53 12.23 7.45 -13.17
C ALA A 53 10.85 7.19 -12.59
N TYR A 54 10.56 5.93 -12.31
CA TYR A 54 9.30 5.50 -11.71
C TYR A 54 9.54 4.55 -10.54
N ALA A 55 8.68 4.62 -9.53
CA ALA A 55 8.63 3.69 -8.43
C ALA A 55 7.28 2.95 -8.43
N ARG A 56 7.29 1.64 -8.21
CA ARG A 56 6.09 0.85 -7.94
C ARG A 56 6.01 0.48 -6.48
N THR A 57 4.78 0.41 -5.98
CA THR A 57 4.46 0.03 -4.61
C THR A 57 3.56 -1.19 -4.59
N ASP A 58 3.52 -1.90 -3.46
CA ASP A 58 2.74 -3.13 -3.37
C ASP A 58 1.25 -2.88 -3.12
N ILE A 59 0.88 -1.77 -2.47
CA ILE A 59 -0.50 -1.37 -2.21
C ILE A 59 -0.86 0.08 -2.57
N GLY A 60 0.11 0.94 -2.91
CA GLY A 60 -0.08 2.40 -3.04
C GLY A 60 0.05 2.96 -4.46
N GLY A 61 -0.04 2.13 -5.50
CA GLY A 61 0.08 2.50 -6.90
C GLY A 61 1.52 2.67 -7.41
N ALA A 62 1.69 3.58 -8.36
CA ALA A 62 2.98 3.93 -8.96
C ALA A 62 3.22 5.44 -8.92
N TYR A 63 4.50 5.82 -8.96
CA TYR A 63 4.95 7.19 -8.86
C TYR A 63 5.97 7.54 -9.93
N ARG A 64 6.01 8.81 -10.35
CA ARG A 64 7.05 9.40 -11.20
C ARG A 64 7.94 10.33 -10.37
N LEU A 65 9.25 10.23 -10.56
CA LEU A 65 10.24 11.11 -9.95
C LEU A 65 10.17 12.52 -10.56
N ASN A 66 10.28 13.55 -9.72
CA ASN A 66 10.36 14.95 -10.11
C ASN A 66 11.79 15.48 -10.01
N ASP A 67 12.06 16.63 -10.66
CA ASP A 67 13.37 17.29 -10.68
C ASP A 67 13.92 17.69 -9.29
N ASP A 68 13.06 17.74 -8.26
CA ASP A 68 13.41 18.09 -6.88
C ASP A 68 13.51 16.88 -5.94
N ASP A 69 13.59 15.67 -6.51
CA ASP A 69 13.57 14.36 -5.84
C ASP A 69 12.25 14.02 -5.13
N SER A 70 11.18 14.81 -5.32
CA SER A 70 9.83 14.41 -4.89
C SER A 70 9.17 13.46 -5.88
N TRP A 71 8.06 12.86 -5.48
CA TRP A 71 7.34 11.87 -6.29
C TRP A 71 5.89 12.30 -6.53
N THR A 72 5.42 12.10 -7.77
CA THR A 72 4.04 12.33 -8.17
C THR A 72 3.31 11.00 -8.35
N PRO A 73 2.18 10.77 -7.67
CA PRO A 73 1.40 9.56 -7.84
C PRO A 73 0.66 9.52 -9.18
N LEU A 74 0.49 8.33 -9.74
CA LEU A 74 -0.04 8.13 -11.10
C LEU A 74 -1.42 7.44 -11.15
N LEU A 75 -1.87 6.84 -10.03
CA LEU A 75 -3.03 5.93 -10.01
C LEU A 75 -4.14 6.36 -9.03
N ASP A 76 -4.16 7.63 -8.63
CA ASP A 76 -5.11 8.13 -7.63
C ASP A 76 -6.54 8.12 -8.14
N TRP A 77 -6.72 8.17 -9.46
CA TRP A 77 -8.00 8.08 -10.16
C TRP A 77 -8.71 6.73 -10.00
N ALA A 78 -8.00 5.66 -9.64
CA ALA A 78 -8.56 4.32 -9.55
C ALA A 78 -9.63 4.24 -8.44
N ILE A 79 -10.82 3.73 -8.76
CA ILE A 79 -11.92 3.53 -7.81
C ILE A 79 -12.79 2.33 -8.19
N GLY A 80 -13.40 1.68 -7.20
CA GLY A 80 -14.39 0.62 -7.44
C GLY A 80 -13.80 -0.57 -8.20
N VAL A 81 -14.23 -0.80 -9.44
CA VAL A 81 -13.75 -1.92 -10.28
C VAL A 81 -12.29 -1.77 -10.73
N GLN A 82 -11.68 -0.61 -10.50
CA GLN A 82 -10.26 -0.32 -10.77
C GLN A 82 -9.42 -0.36 -9.49
N SER A 83 -10.00 -0.67 -8.34
CA SER A 83 -9.31 -0.51 -7.04
C SER A 83 -8.02 -1.33 -6.92
N ASN A 84 -7.92 -2.47 -7.61
CA ASN A 84 -6.72 -3.30 -7.58
C ASN A 84 -5.57 -2.76 -8.45
N TYR A 85 -5.76 -1.62 -9.15
CA TYR A 85 -4.68 -0.97 -9.89
C TYR A 85 -3.57 -0.45 -8.97
N TRP A 86 -3.89 -0.27 -7.69
CA TRP A 86 -2.94 0.16 -6.67
C TRP A 86 -1.89 -0.90 -6.32
N GLY A 87 -2.15 -2.18 -6.60
CA GLY A 87 -1.10 -3.20 -6.55
C GLY A 87 -0.31 -3.22 -7.85
N VAL A 88 0.97 -2.84 -7.83
CA VAL A 88 1.80 -2.77 -9.04
C VAL A 88 2.93 -3.81 -8.96
N ASP A 89 2.74 -4.94 -9.64
CA ASP A 89 3.65 -6.10 -9.61
C ASP A 89 4.90 -5.89 -10.46
N ALA A 90 4.78 -5.15 -11.57
CA ALA A 90 5.90 -4.80 -12.42
C ALA A 90 5.65 -3.50 -13.19
N LEU A 91 6.73 -2.82 -13.56
CA LEU A 91 6.68 -1.62 -14.39
C LEU A 91 7.78 -1.63 -15.46
N ALA A 92 7.52 -0.98 -16.59
CA ALA A 92 8.52 -0.77 -17.62
C ALA A 92 8.37 0.62 -18.27
N THR A 93 9.47 1.35 -18.37
CA THR A 93 9.55 2.59 -19.15
C THR A 93 10.24 2.30 -20.49
N ASP A 94 9.71 2.87 -21.56
CA ASP A 94 10.15 2.56 -22.92
C ASP A 94 11.49 3.26 -23.25
N PRO A 95 12.54 2.53 -23.65
CA PRO A 95 13.85 3.09 -23.99
C PRO A 95 13.91 3.72 -25.40
N VAL A 96 12.86 3.59 -26.21
CA VAL A 96 12.77 4.14 -27.58
C VAL A 96 11.86 5.37 -27.60
N GLU A 97 10.74 5.31 -26.87
CA GLU A 97 9.77 6.40 -26.72
C GLU A 97 9.57 6.72 -25.22
N PRO A 98 10.45 7.50 -24.56
CA PRO A 98 10.49 7.64 -23.10
C PRO A 98 9.24 8.19 -22.43
N ASN A 99 8.36 8.85 -23.20
CA ASN A 99 7.03 9.26 -22.76
C ASN A 99 6.11 8.08 -22.44
N ARG A 100 6.49 6.86 -22.84
CA ARG A 100 5.67 5.66 -22.67
C ARG A 100 6.02 4.87 -21.41
N LEU A 101 4.98 4.52 -20.66
CA LEU A 101 5.04 3.75 -19.41
C LEU A 101 4.03 2.60 -19.45
N TYR A 102 4.45 1.45 -18.95
CA TYR A 102 3.63 0.26 -18.80
C TYR A 102 3.62 -0.21 -17.35
N LEU A 103 2.45 -0.50 -16.80
CA LEU A 103 2.28 -1.03 -15.44
C LEU A 103 1.51 -2.35 -15.49
N ALA A 104 1.98 -3.39 -14.80
CA ALA A 104 1.23 -4.62 -14.57
C ALA A 104 0.57 -4.56 -13.20
N THR A 105 -0.76 -4.47 -13.17
CA THR A 105 -1.51 -4.13 -11.96
C THR A 105 -2.50 -5.21 -11.52
N GLY A 106 -2.66 -5.36 -10.20
CA GLY A 106 -3.49 -6.31 -9.48
C GLY A 106 -2.92 -6.53 -8.08
N LEU A 107 -3.74 -6.71 -7.05
CA LEU A 107 -3.26 -6.79 -5.66
C LEU A 107 -2.90 -8.21 -5.24
N TYR A 108 -3.82 -9.16 -5.47
CA TYR A 108 -3.70 -10.54 -4.99
C TYR A 108 -4.09 -11.54 -6.08
N THR A 109 -3.48 -12.73 -6.04
CA THR A 109 -3.86 -13.85 -6.93
C THR A 109 -4.91 -14.78 -6.29
N ILE A 110 -5.28 -14.52 -5.04
CA ILE A 110 -6.32 -15.22 -4.28
C ILE A 110 -7.63 -14.43 -4.25
N ASP A 111 -8.68 -15.00 -3.65
CA ASP A 111 -10.04 -14.42 -3.65
C ASP A 111 -10.19 -13.12 -2.83
N TRP A 112 -9.13 -12.65 -2.17
CA TRP A 112 -9.09 -11.30 -1.58
C TRP A 112 -9.19 -10.21 -2.65
N ASP A 113 -8.66 -10.45 -3.85
CA ASP A 113 -8.88 -9.61 -5.01
C ASP A 113 -9.80 -10.36 -6.00
N PRO A 114 -11.06 -9.95 -6.17
CA PRO A 114 -11.98 -10.60 -7.09
C PRO A 114 -11.75 -10.19 -8.55
N LEU A 115 -10.90 -9.21 -8.82
CA LEU A 115 -10.72 -8.60 -10.14
C LEU A 115 -9.56 -9.27 -10.90
N PRO A 116 -9.61 -9.29 -12.25
CA PRO A 116 -8.45 -9.71 -13.06
C PRO A 116 -7.31 -8.68 -12.97
N GLY A 117 -6.11 -9.11 -13.35
CA GLY A 117 -4.99 -8.20 -13.53
C GLY A 117 -5.08 -7.42 -14.84
N HIS A 118 -4.34 -6.32 -14.93
CA HIS A 118 -4.33 -5.44 -16.10
C HIS A 118 -2.92 -5.04 -16.49
N ILE A 119 -2.72 -4.72 -17.77
CA ILE A 119 -1.62 -3.89 -18.24
C ILE A 119 -2.17 -2.49 -18.48
N LEU A 120 -1.65 -1.50 -17.76
CA LEU A 120 -1.93 -0.09 -17.98
C LEU A 120 -0.85 0.51 -18.89
N ILE A 121 -1.26 1.26 -19.91
CA ILE A 121 -0.38 1.83 -20.94
C ILE A 121 -0.56 3.34 -20.97
N SER A 122 0.50 4.09 -20.68
CA SER A 122 0.53 5.55 -20.82
C SER A 122 1.47 5.94 -21.96
N ASP A 123 1.09 6.96 -22.72
CA ASP A 123 1.92 7.62 -23.76
C ASP A 123 2.33 9.05 -23.32
N ASP A 124 2.17 9.39 -22.05
CA ASP A 124 2.31 10.74 -21.50
C ASP A 124 2.90 10.74 -20.07
N TYR A 125 3.93 9.92 -19.86
CA TYR A 125 4.68 9.82 -18.60
C TYR A 125 3.82 9.45 -17.37
N GLY A 126 2.72 8.74 -17.60
CA GLY A 126 1.79 8.30 -16.56
C GLY A 126 0.65 9.28 -16.24
N ASP A 127 0.48 10.35 -17.00
CA ASP A 127 -0.61 11.31 -16.77
C ASP A 127 -1.99 10.73 -17.15
N SER A 128 -2.05 9.80 -18.13
CA SER A 128 -3.24 9.04 -18.49
C SER A 128 -2.94 7.62 -18.96
N PHE A 129 -3.91 6.71 -18.84
CA PHE A 129 -3.72 5.29 -19.14
C PHE A 129 -4.82 4.70 -20.03
N THR A 130 -4.41 3.78 -20.91
CA THR A 130 -5.27 2.78 -21.55
C THR A 130 -5.19 1.48 -20.75
N GLU A 131 -6.34 0.86 -20.48
CA GLU A 131 -6.46 -0.37 -19.71
C GLU A 131 -6.53 -1.60 -20.65
N VAL A 132 -5.71 -2.62 -20.40
CA VAL A 132 -5.76 -3.92 -21.09
C VAL A 132 -5.93 -5.04 -20.07
N GLU A 133 -7.12 -5.64 -20.00
CA GLU A 133 -7.43 -6.75 -19.10
C GLU A 133 -6.63 -8.02 -19.48
N LEU A 134 -6.03 -8.66 -18.48
CA LEU A 134 -5.37 -9.96 -18.61
C LEU A 134 -6.33 -11.11 -18.24
N PRO A 135 -6.19 -12.30 -18.83
CA PRO A 135 -7.06 -13.44 -18.55
C PRO A 135 -6.77 -14.14 -17.20
N PHE A 136 -6.00 -13.50 -16.31
CA PHE A 136 -5.58 -14.01 -15.00
C PHE A 136 -5.31 -12.85 -14.03
N LYS A 137 -5.13 -13.15 -12.74
CA LYS A 137 -4.83 -12.16 -11.70
C LYS A 137 -3.33 -11.79 -11.67
N VAL A 138 -3.04 -10.59 -11.20
CA VAL A 138 -1.67 -10.08 -10.95
C VAL A 138 -1.51 -9.87 -9.43
N GLY A 139 -0.31 -10.06 -8.92
CA GLY A 139 -0.05 -10.18 -7.47
C GLY A 139 0.90 -9.13 -6.92
N GLY A 140 0.55 -7.86 -7.04
CA GLY A 140 1.36 -6.72 -6.58
C GLY A 140 1.68 -6.77 -5.08
N ASN A 141 0.81 -7.37 -4.26
CA ASN A 141 1.03 -7.58 -2.83
C ASN A 141 1.17 -9.07 -2.42
N MET A 142 1.53 -9.95 -3.36
CA MET A 142 1.81 -11.35 -3.08
C MET A 142 3.29 -11.54 -2.64
N PRO A 143 3.68 -12.68 -2.03
CA PRO A 143 5.08 -13.07 -1.88
C PRO A 143 5.84 -13.01 -3.22
N GLY A 144 7.15 -12.72 -3.19
CA GLY A 144 7.97 -12.60 -4.40
C GLY A 144 7.77 -11.35 -5.24
N ARG A 145 7.03 -10.35 -4.75
CA ARG A 145 6.81 -9.04 -5.41
C ARG A 145 8.06 -8.15 -5.53
N GLY A 146 9.12 -8.46 -4.79
CA GLY A 146 10.43 -7.82 -4.92
C GLY A 146 11.24 -8.31 -6.12
N MET A 147 11.01 -9.55 -6.58
CA MET A 147 11.63 -10.07 -7.80
C MET A 147 11.16 -9.25 -9.01
N GLY A 148 12.06 -8.93 -9.94
CA GLY A 148 11.67 -8.14 -11.10
C GLY A 148 12.81 -7.45 -11.85
N GLU A 149 12.50 -6.68 -12.89
CA GLU A 149 11.12 -6.41 -13.36
C GLU A 149 10.55 -7.53 -14.24
N ARG A 150 9.30 -7.93 -13.98
CA ARG A 150 8.59 -8.99 -14.74
C ARG A 150 8.09 -8.50 -16.09
N LEU A 151 8.00 -7.18 -16.28
CA LEU A 151 7.55 -6.53 -17.49
C LEU A 151 8.75 -5.86 -18.16
N ALA A 152 8.95 -6.10 -19.46
CA ALA A 152 10.07 -5.51 -20.19
C ALA A 152 9.65 -5.09 -21.61
N VAL A 153 10.10 -3.92 -22.03
CA VAL A 153 9.98 -3.41 -23.40
C VAL A 153 11.24 -3.77 -24.18
N ASP A 154 11.06 -4.28 -25.40
CA ASP A 154 12.19 -4.58 -26.27
C ASP A 154 12.91 -3.27 -26.68
N PRO A 155 14.22 -3.15 -26.43
CA PRO A 155 14.97 -1.90 -26.64
C PRO A 155 15.30 -1.61 -28.11
N ASN A 156 15.18 -2.59 -29.00
CA ASN A 156 15.36 -2.39 -30.44
C ASN A 156 14.03 -2.25 -31.19
N ASP A 157 12.96 -2.89 -30.70
CA ASP A 157 11.61 -2.82 -31.28
C ASP A 157 10.55 -2.67 -30.18
N ASN A 158 10.30 -1.43 -29.76
CA ASN A 158 9.39 -1.11 -28.66
C ASN A 158 7.90 -1.46 -28.89
N ARG A 159 7.56 -2.07 -30.03
CA ARG A 159 6.27 -2.76 -30.22
C ARG A 159 6.20 -4.07 -29.44
N VAL A 160 7.34 -4.68 -29.17
CA VAL A 160 7.46 -5.96 -28.48
C VAL A 160 7.59 -5.74 -26.98
N LEU A 161 6.73 -6.40 -26.23
CA LEU A 161 6.82 -6.46 -24.77
C LEU A 161 6.73 -7.91 -24.33
N LEU A 162 7.36 -8.20 -23.20
CA LEU A 162 7.23 -9.48 -22.52
C LEU A 162 6.79 -9.26 -21.07
N PHE A 163 5.96 -10.17 -20.56
CA PHE A 163 5.47 -10.15 -19.19
C PHE A 163 5.56 -11.54 -18.56
N GLY A 164 6.25 -11.63 -17.42
CA GLY A 164 6.43 -12.84 -16.63
C GLY A 164 5.30 -12.99 -15.61
N ALA A 165 4.34 -13.86 -15.90
CA ALA A 165 3.15 -14.03 -15.07
C ALA A 165 3.36 -15.03 -13.92
N ARG A 166 2.56 -14.85 -12.87
CA ARG A 166 2.46 -15.71 -11.67
C ARG A 166 1.53 -16.90 -11.91
N SER A 167 1.37 -17.75 -10.89
CA SER A 167 0.28 -18.74 -10.80
C SER A 167 0.26 -19.74 -11.96
N GLY A 168 1.43 -20.14 -12.45
CA GLY A 168 1.54 -21.08 -13.58
C GLY A 168 1.22 -20.50 -14.95
N ASN A 169 0.98 -19.18 -15.07
CA ASN A 169 0.61 -18.56 -16.36
C ASN A 169 1.82 -18.36 -17.30
N GLY A 170 3.05 -18.47 -16.81
CA GLY A 170 4.27 -18.47 -17.63
C GLY A 170 4.59 -17.11 -18.26
N LEU A 171 5.26 -17.12 -19.41
CA LEU A 171 5.67 -15.91 -20.12
C LEU A 171 4.62 -15.49 -21.15
N TRP A 172 4.34 -14.19 -21.24
CA TRP A 172 3.42 -13.59 -22.19
C TRP A 172 4.14 -12.57 -23.07
N LYS A 173 3.68 -12.43 -24.31
CA LYS A 173 4.26 -11.53 -25.31
C LYS A 173 3.18 -10.67 -25.96
N SER A 174 3.50 -9.39 -26.10
CA SER A 174 2.81 -8.43 -26.97
C SER A 174 3.70 -8.12 -28.17
N THR A 175 3.08 -7.78 -29.30
CA THR A 175 3.77 -7.29 -30.52
C THR A 175 3.15 -6.01 -31.09
N ASP A 176 2.26 -5.39 -30.33
CA ASP A 176 1.47 -4.22 -30.69
C ASP A 176 1.43 -3.19 -29.55
N GLN A 177 2.56 -3.00 -28.86
CA GLN A 177 2.72 -2.01 -27.78
C GLN A 177 1.78 -2.25 -26.60
N GLY A 178 1.58 -3.51 -26.21
CA GLY A 178 0.87 -3.90 -25.00
C GLY A 178 -0.64 -4.06 -25.18
N GLN A 179 -1.15 -3.78 -26.38
CA GLN A 179 -2.59 -3.78 -26.67
C GLN A 179 -3.18 -5.20 -26.71
N THR A 180 -2.41 -6.19 -27.16
CA THR A 180 -2.82 -7.60 -27.11
C THR A 180 -1.70 -8.50 -26.62
N TRP A 181 -2.07 -9.52 -25.84
CA TRP A 181 -1.12 -10.42 -25.20
C TRP A 181 -1.42 -11.88 -25.57
N ALA A 182 -0.35 -12.64 -25.84
CA ALA A 182 -0.42 -14.07 -26.08
C ALA A 182 0.64 -14.80 -25.25
N GLN A 183 0.29 -15.99 -24.74
CA GLN A 183 1.23 -16.83 -24.01
C GLN A 183 2.35 -17.34 -24.93
N VAL A 184 3.59 -17.34 -24.44
CA VAL A 184 4.76 -17.88 -25.12
C VAL A 184 4.83 -19.38 -24.88
N GLU A 185 4.37 -20.13 -25.88
CA GLU A 185 4.22 -21.59 -25.83
C GLU A 185 5.54 -22.37 -25.93
N SER A 186 6.63 -21.71 -26.33
CA SER A 186 7.91 -22.32 -26.70
C SER A 186 8.89 -22.50 -25.53
N LEU A 187 8.52 -22.11 -24.31
CA LEU A 187 9.33 -22.37 -23.12
C LEU A 187 9.50 -23.88 -22.90
N PRO A 188 10.72 -24.37 -22.60
CA PRO A 188 10.97 -25.78 -22.37
C PRO A 188 10.15 -26.34 -21.20
N ASP A 189 9.97 -27.65 -21.15
CA ASP A 189 9.38 -28.34 -20.02
C ASP A 189 10.50 -28.66 -19.02
N THR A 190 10.46 -28.08 -17.83
CA THR A 190 11.39 -28.37 -16.73
C THR A 190 10.82 -29.37 -15.73
N GLY A 191 9.67 -29.98 -16.04
CA GLY A 191 8.86 -30.76 -15.13
C GLY A 191 9.61 -31.91 -14.45
N THR A 192 9.34 -32.03 -13.14
CA THR A 192 9.45 -33.31 -12.44
C THR A 192 8.17 -34.10 -12.69
N GLU A 193 8.28 -35.37 -13.06
CA GLU A 193 7.12 -36.23 -13.37
C GLU A 193 6.19 -36.36 -12.14
N THR A 194 4.99 -35.78 -12.19
CA THR A 194 3.92 -36.07 -11.21
C THR A 194 2.92 -37.04 -11.80
N MET A 195 2.91 -38.27 -11.26
CA MET A 195 1.97 -39.33 -11.63
C MET A 195 0.58 -39.04 -11.03
N VAL A 196 -0.35 -38.52 -11.84
CA VAL A 196 -1.72 -38.19 -11.39
C VAL A 196 -2.62 -39.44 -11.29
N SER A 197 -2.33 -40.51 -12.04
CA SER A 197 -2.95 -41.83 -11.88
C SER A 197 -2.20 -42.90 -12.71
N PRO A 198 -2.36 -44.21 -12.43
CA PRO A 198 -1.70 -45.27 -13.22
C PRO A 198 -2.18 -45.39 -14.68
N HIS A 199 -3.12 -44.55 -15.16
CA HIS A 199 -3.67 -44.65 -16.52
C HIS A 199 -3.82 -43.31 -17.27
N SER A 200 -3.25 -42.21 -16.77
CA SER A 200 -3.26 -40.93 -17.49
C SER A 200 -1.96 -40.17 -17.24
N ILE A 201 -1.16 -40.00 -18.29
CA ILE A 201 -0.11 -38.99 -18.32
C ILE A 201 -0.62 -37.86 -19.20
N LEU A 202 -0.95 -36.72 -18.58
CA LEU A 202 -1.08 -35.45 -19.29
C LEU A 202 0.30 -34.81 -19.25
N TYR A 203 0.96 -34.74 -20.40
CA TYR A 203 2.25 -34.07 -20.56
C TYR A 203 2.03 -32.63 -21.02
N SER A 204 2.32 -31.66 -20.16
CA SER A 204 3.05 -30.42 -20.49
C SER A 204 3.13 -29.56 -19.22
N PHE A 205 4.24 -29.61 -18.49
CA PHE A 205 4.51 -28.62 -17.45
C PHE A 205 5.58 -27.67 -18.01
N ARG A 206 5.12 -26.61 -18.68
CA ARG A 206 6.00 -25.56 -19.23
C ARG A 206 6.83 -24.96 -18.08
N THR A 207 7.99 -24.39 -18.36
CA THR A 207 8.73 -23.58 -17.39
C THR A 207 7.90 -22.37 -16.99
N THR A 208 7.11 -22.51 -15.93
CA THR A 208 6.26 -21.47 -15.36
C THR A 208 6.77 -20.97 -14.01
N GLY A 209 7.76 -21.63 -13.42
CA GLY A 209 8.23 -21.39 -12.06
C GLY A 209 7.52 -22.29 -11.07
N THR A 210 8.26 -23.22 -10.48
CA THR A 210 7.68 -24.27 -9.62
C THR A 210 7.75 -23.95 -8.13
N PHE A 211 8.36 -22.82 -7.75
CA PHE A 211 8.51 -22.46 -6.35
C PHE A 211 7.20 -21.90 -5.79
N ILE A 212 6.78 -22.48 -4.67
CA ILE A 212 5.66 -22.05 -3.85
C ILE A 212 6.22 -21.85 -2.43
N PRO A 213 6.11 -20.64 -1.83
CA PRO A 213 6.67 -20.35 -0.51
C PRO A 213 6.19 -21.30 0.60
N ASP A 214 4.89 -21.54 0.70
CA ASP A 214 4.28 -22.54 1.57
C ASP A 214 3.11 -23.25 0.86
N PRO A 215 3.35 -24.44 0.29
CA PRO A 215 2.30 -25.20 -0.40
C PRO A 215 1.21 -25.73 0.54
N ASN A 216 1.37 -25.62 1.87
CA ASN A 216 0.37 -26.03 2.84
C ASN A 216 -0.46 -24.86 3.38
N ASP A 217 -0.17 -23.62 2.97
CA ASP A 217 -0.97 -22.47 3.38
C ASP A 217 -2.40 -22.61 2.85
N THR A 218 -3.35 -22.69 3.77
CA THR A 218 -4.79 -22.86 3.44
C THR A 218 -5.50 -21.53 3.21
N GLN A 219 -4.90 -20.41 3.61
CA GLN A 219 -5.42 -19.06 3.33
C GLN A 219 -5.09 -18.61 1.91
N GLY A 220 -4.08 -19.22 1.30
CA GLY A 220 -3.72 -19.02 -0.10
C GLY A 220 -2.61 -18.00 -0.36
N ASN A 221 -2.30 -17.12 0.60
CA ASN A 221 -1.36 -16.03 0.37
C ASN A 221 0.07 -16.54 0.07
N ASN A 222 0.47 -17.69 0.62
CA ASN A 222 1.79 -18.27 0.41
C ASN A 222 1.78 -19.54 -0.45
N ASN A 223 0.63 -19.98 -0.96
CA ASN A 223 0.51 -21.26 -1.69
C ASN A 223 0.46 -21.11 -3.22
N ASP A 224 0.69 -19.91 -3.75
CA ASP A 224 0.71 -19.64 -5.19
C ASP A 224 2.13 -19.73 -5.78
N GLU A 225 2.21 -20.10 -7.06
CA GLU A 225 3.46 -20.16 -7.79
C GLU A 225 4.00 -18.74 -8.06
N ILE A 226 5.26 -18.49 -7.70
CA ILE A 226 5.89 -17.17 -7.88
C ILE A 226 6.03 -16.80 -9.36
N GLY A 227 6.17 -17.77 -10.27
CA GLY A 227 6.14 -17.49 -11.70
C GLY A 227 7.50 -17.21 -12.36
N VAL A 228 7.43 -16.55 -13.52
CA VAL A 228 8.61 -15.94 -14.18
C VAL A 228 8.95 -14.64 -13.46
N ALA A 229 10.17 -14.55 -12.93
CA ALA A 229 10.60 -13.52 -11.99
C ALA A 229 11.08 -12.23 -12.65
N TRP A 230 11.82 -12.31 -13.76
CA TRP A 230 12.34 -11.14 -14.47
C TRP A 230 12.69 -11.45 -15.92
N ILE A 231 12.80 -10.39 -16.73
CA ILE A 231 13.07 -10.43 -18.16
C ILE A 231 14.12 -9.39 -18.52
N THR A 232 15.15 -9.79 -19.27
CA THR A 232 16.29 -8.92 -19.62
C THR A 232 16.67 -9.10 -21.07
N PHE A 233 16.43 -8.07 -21.88
CA PHE A 233 16.89 -8.00 -23.26
C PHE A 233 18.39 -7.74 -23.34
N ASP A 234 19.05 -8.25 -24.38
CA ASP A 234 20.40 -7.83 -24.77
C ASP A 234 20.33 -6.95 -26.04
N PRO A 235 20.32 -5.61 -25.89
CA PRO A 235 20.18 -4.69 -27.01
C PRO A 235 21.26 -4.88 -28.07
N SER A 236 22.48 -5.27 -27.65
CA SER A 236 23.64 -5.46 -28.52
C SER A 236 23.49 -6.64 -29.49
N SER A 237 22.55 -7.55 -29.23
CA SER A 237 22.27 -8.69 -30.10
C SER A 237 21.41 -8.35 -31.31
N GLY A 238 20.73 -7.20 -31.29
CA GLY A 238 19.75 -6.77 -32.29
C GLY A 238 20.12 -5.49 -33.02
N SER A 239 19.13 -4.92 -33.70
CA SER A 239 19.25 -3.63 -34.38
C SER A 239 17.91 -2.91 -34.37
N ALA A 240 17.93 -1.58 -34.22
CA ALA A 240 16.74 -0.75 -34.17
C ALA A 240 15.73 -1.05 -35.29
N GLY A 241 14.46 -1.21 -34.90
CA GLY A 241 13.32 -1.53 -35.76
C GLY A 241 13.03 -3.03 -35.91
N GLU A 242 13.92 -3.91 -35.42
CA GLU A 242 13.77 -5.37 -35.46
C GLU A 242 13.76 -5.95 -34.04
N PRO A 243 12.97 -7.02 -33.78
CA PRO A 243 12.94 -7.68 -32.47
C PRO A 243 14.35 -8.10 -32.00
N THR A 244 14.67 -7.81 -30.75
CA THR A 244 15.95 -8.16 -30.12
C THR A 244 16.12 -9.68 -30.06
N PRO A 245 17.16 -10.26 -30.70
CA PRO A 245 17.33 -11.71 -30.75
C PRO A 245 17.59 -12.35 -29.38
N ARG A 246 18.51 -11.80 -28.58
CA ARG A 246 18.88 -12.37 -27.30
C ARG A 246 18.05 -11.80 -26.16
N VAL A 247 17.35 -12.69 -25.46
CA VAL A 247 16.53 -12.36 -24.29
C VAL A 247 16.78 -13.39 -23.21
N PHE A 248 17.10 -12.93 -22.00
CA PHE A 248 17.20 -13.76 -20.82
C PHE A 248 15.93 -13.66 -19.98
N ILE A 249 15.56 -14.76 -19.32
CA ILE A 249 14.53 -14.75 -18.28
C ILE A 249 15.01 -15.52 -17.05
N GLY A 250 14.63 -15.02 -15.88
CA GLY A 250 14.74 -15.74 -14.61
C GLY A 250 13.38 -16.26 -14.20
N VAL A 251 13.37 -17.48 -13.68
CA VAL A 251 12.16 -18.18 -13.27
C VAL A 251 12.31 -18.61 -11.83
N ALA A 252 11.28 -18.41 -11.00
CA ALA A 252 11.30 -18.83 -9.61
C ALA A 252 11.17 -20.35 -9.49
N SER A 253 12.31 -21.02 -9.62
CA SER A 253 12.47 -22.47 -9.45
C SER A 253 13.76 -22.76 -8.70
N ASN A 254 13.71 -23.72 -7.78
CA ASN A 254 14.88 -24.31 -7.12
C ASN A 254 14.95 -25.81 -7.42
N GLY A 255 16.17 -26.36 -7.37
CA GLY A 255 16.47 -27.75 -7.75
C GLY A 255 16.41 -28.05 -9.25
N THR A 256 16.10 -27.07 -10.11
CA THR A 256 16.00 -27.21 -11.58
C THR A 256 16.55 -25.97 -12.27
N ASP A 257 16.70 -26.01 -13.60
CA ASP A 257 17.10 -24.85 -14.39
C ASP A 257 16.13 -23.68 -14.17
N ASN A 258 16.68 -22.50 -13.88
CA ASN A 258 15.93 -21.29 -13.52
C ASN A 258 16.34 -20.04 -14.32
N ILE A 259 17.39 -20.11 -15.14
CA ILE A 259 17.79 -19.09 -16.11
C ILE A 259 17.67 -19.64 -17.53
N PHE A 260 16.90 -18.95 -18.37
CA PHE A 260 16.69 -19.32 -19.77
C PHE A 260 17.07 -18.19 -20.70
N VAL A 261 17.48 -18.55 -21.92
CA VAL A 261 17.83 -17.62 -22.98
C VAL A 261 17.15 -18.01 -24.27
N SER A 262 16.64 -17.01 -24.99
CA SER A 262 16.33 -17.09 -26.41
C SER A 262 17.43 -16.38 -27.20
N GLU A 263 17.77 -16.89 -28.38
CA GLU A 263 18.71 -16.26 -29.34
C GLU A 263 18.00 -15.88 -30.66
N ASP A 264 16.68 -16.02 -30.70
CA ASP A 264 15.82 -15.86 -31.89
C ASP A 264 14.51 -15.12 -31.57
N ALA A 265 14.63 -14.09 -30.73
CA ALA A 265 13.57 -13.14 -30.36
C ALA A 265 12.34 -13.81 -29.71
N GLY A 266 12.60 -14.82 -28.88
CA GLY A 266 11.61 -15.58 -28.12
C GLY A 266 10.95 -16.72 -28.90
N SER A 267 11.44 -17.08 -30.09
CA SER A 267 10.87 -18.18 -30.87
C SER A 267 11.20 -19.54 -30.24
N THR A 268 12.43 -19.70 -29.74
CA THR A 268 12.90 -20.86 -28.99
C THR A 268 13.66 -20.42 -27.74
N TRP A 269 13.65 -21.28 -26.72
CA TRP A 269 14.28 -21.02 -25.43
C TRP A 269 15.11 -22.23 -24.99
N ALA A 270 16.24 -21.96 -24.33
CA ALA A 270 17.09 -22.98 -23.75
C ALA A 270 17.59 -22.54 -22.36
N ALA A 271 17.79 -23.50 -21.46
CA ALA A 271 18.46 -23.23 -20.19
C ALA A 271 19.89 -22.76 -20.43
N VAL A 272 20.33 -21.72 -19.71
CA VAL A 272 21.72 -21.26 -19.78
C VAL A 272 22.64 -22.32 -19.16
N PRO A 273 23.60 -22.90 -19.90
CA PRO A 273 24.42 -24.00 -19.38
C PRO A 273 25.28 -23.58 -18.17
N GLY A 274 25.38 -24.47 -17.17
CA GLY A 274 26.26 -24.28 -16.02
C GLY A 274 25.75 -23.32 -14.95
N GLN A 275 24.48 -22.88 -15.06
CA GLN A 275 23.81 -22.10 -14.02
C GLN A 275 23.73 -22.85 -12.69
N GLN A 276 23.62 -22.11 -11.59
CA GLN A 276 23.30 -22.69 -10.29
C GLN A 276 21.79 -22.92 -10.19
N GLN A 277 21.36 -23.96 -9.47
CA GLN A 277 19.96 -24.35 -9.36
C GLN A 277 19.49 -24.40 -7.90
N GLN A 278 20.35 -24.03 -6.94
CA GLN A 278 20.06 -24.07 -5.51
C GLN A 278 19.10 -22.95 -5.07
N PHE A 279 19.31 -21.74 -5.59
CA PHE A 279 18.64 -20.52 -5.14
C PHE A 279 17.77 -19.90 -6.24
N LEU A 280 16.76 -19.12 -5.84
CA LEU A 280 15.81 -18.42 -6.70
C LEU A 280 16.44 -17.13 -7.26
N PRO A 281 16.31 -16.82 -8.56
CA PRO A 281 16.90 -15.62 -9.15
C PRO A 281 16.01 -14.39 -8.95
N HIS A 282 16.44 -13.45 -8.09
CA HIS A 282 15.66 -12.24 -7.78
C HIS A 282 15.77 -11.16 -8.86
N LYS A 283 16.99 -10.89 -9.33
CA LYS A 283 17.29 -9.91 -10.39
C LYS A 283 18.21 -10.53 -11.42
N GLY A 284 18.04 -10.15 -12.69
CA GLY A 284 18.95 -10.47 -13.78
C GLY A 284 19.27 -9.21 -14.57
N ILE A 285 20.48 -8.68 -14.47
CA ILE A 285 20.83 -7.37 -15.04
C ILE A 285 22.01 -7.51 -15.99
N LEU A 286 21.86 -7.02 -17.21
CA LEU A 286 22.87 -7.10 -18.25
C LEU A 286 23.78 -5.86 -18.21
N SER A 287 25.10 -6.09 -18.18
CA SER A 287 26.09 -5.07 -18.54
C SER A 287 26.48 -5.27 -20.00
N GLU A 288 25.94 -4.43 -20.89
CA GLU A 288 26.25 -4.47 -22.32
C GLU A 288 27.75 -4.22 -22.58
N ALA A 289 28.34 -3.28 -21.85
CA ALA A 289 29.74 -2.92 -21.99
C ALA A 289 30.69 -4.06 -21.61
N GLU A 290 30.29 -4.92 -20.67
CA GLU A 290 31.07 -6.08 -20.23
C GLU A 290 30.67 -7.37 -20.96
N ASN A 291 29.52 -7.40 -21.64
CA ASN A 291 28.91 -8.59 -22.22
C ASN A 291 28.64 -9.68 -21.15
N VAL A 292 28.09 -9.24 -20.03
CA VAL A 292 27.89 -10.05 -18.81
C VAL A 292 26.47 -9.90 -18.28
N LEU A 293 25.82 -11.02 -17.96
CA LEU A 293 24.59 -11.05 -17.18
C LEU A 293 24.93 -11.28 -15.69
N TYR A 294 24.53 -10.34 -14.84
CA TYR A 294 24.60 -10.49 -13.38
C TYR A 294 23.29 -11.02 -12.83
N VAL A 295 23.36 -11.92 -11.85
CA VAL A 295 22.16 -12.50 -11.21
C VAL A 295 22.34 -12.55 -9.70
N THR A 296 21.37 -11.99 -8.98
CA THR A 296 21.25 -12.14 -7.52
C THR A 296 20.29 -13.27 -7.19
N TYR A 297 20.61 -14.00 -6.12
CA TYR A 297 19.81 -15.13 -5.69
C TYR A 297 19.57 -15.18 -4.19
N SER A 298 18.43 -15.75 -3.81
CA SER A 298 18.03 -16.04 -2.42
C SER A 298 17.40 -17.44 -2.31
N ASP A 299 17.43 -18.05 -1.14
CA ASP A 299 16.69 -19.28 -0.82
C ASP A 299 15.22 -19.04 -0.46
N GLY A 300 14.85 -17.79 -0.14
CA GLY A 300 13.47 -17.32 0.04
C GLY A 300 12.98 -16.54 -1.17
N ALA A 301 11.65 -16.40 -1.32
CA ALA A 301 11.09 -15.62 -2.42
C ALA A 301 11.09 -14.10 -2.16
N GLY A 302 11.28 -13.68 -0.93
CA GLY A 302 11.11 -12.30 -0.50
C GLY A 302 9.63 -11.88 -0.39
N PRO A 303 9.38 -10.65 0.12
CA PRO A 303 10.39 -9.70 0.54
C PRO A 303 10.87 -9.91 1.99
N TYR A 304 10.22 -10.78 2.78
CA TYR A 304 10.46 -10.89 4.23
C TYR A 304 11.48 -11.96 4.65
N ASP A 305 11.68 -12.98 3.81
CA ASP A 305 12.54 -14.13 4.07
C ASP A 305 13.86 -14.06 3.30
N GLY A 306 14.63 -15.15 3.30
CA GLY A 306 15.97 -15.23 2.71
C GLY A 306 17.05 -15.36 3.77
N THR A 307 17.56 -16.58 3.94
CA THR A 307 18.59 -16.96 4.91
C THR A 307 19.92 -17.38 4.28
N SER A 308 19.95 -17.50 2.95
CA SER A 308 21.15 -17.80 2.18
C SER A 308 20.95 -17.41 0.72
N GLY A 309 22.03 -17.26 -0.03
CA GLY A 309 21.95 -16.91 -1.44
C GLY A 309 23.32 -16.78 -2.09
N ALA A 310 23.33 -16.21 -3.29
CA ALA A 310 24.54 -16.02 -4.07
C ALA A 310 24.42 -14.82 -5.01
N VAL A 311 25.56 -14.31 -5.48
CA VAL A 311 25.62 -13.36 -6.59
C VAL A 311 26.54 -13.94 -7.64
N HIS A 312 26.02 -14.21 -8.83
CA HIS A 312 26.82 -14.76 -9.93
C HIS A 312 26.85 -13.81 -11.12
N LYS A 313 27.87 -13.97 -11.95
CA LYS A 313 27.92 -13.35 -13.28
C LYS A 313 28.14 -14.39 -14.37
N TYR A 314 27.52 -14.20 -15.51
CA TYR A 314 27.64 -15.03 -16.71
C TYR A 314 28.29 -14.23 -17.82
N ASP A 315 29.51 -14.60 -18.20
CA ASP A 315 30.16 -14.10 -19.41
C ASP A 315 29.51 -14.76 -20.61
N ILE A 316 28.78 -13.98 -21.41
CA ILE A 316 27.96 -14.47 -22.51
C ILE A 316 28.86 -14.99 -23.65
N ALA A 317 29.96 -14.29 -23.93
CA ALA A 317 30.88 -14.67 -25.01
C ALA A 317 31.66 -15.94 -24.67
N ALA A 318 32.08 -16.09 -23.41
CA ALA A 318 32.78 -17.27 -22.92
C ALA A 318 31.83 -18.44 -22.58
N GLY A 319 30.55 -18.15 -22.36
CA GLY A 319 29.57 -19.12 -21.88
C GLY A 319 29.90 -19.65 -20.48
N ALA A 320 30.39 -18.78 -19.59
CA ALA A 320 30.98 -19.18 -18.32
C ALA A 320 30.42 -18.39 -17.13
N TRP A 321 30.03 -19.13 -16.08
CA TRP A 321 29.59 -18.56 -14.81
C TRP A 321 30.76 -18.34 -13.84
N THR A 322 30.71 -17.26 -13.08
CA THR A 322 31.60 -16.96 -11.97
C THR A 322 30.78 -16.57 -10.74
N ASP A 323 31.05 -17.22 -9.62
CA ASP A 323 30.54 -16.81 -8.31
C ASP A 323 31.31 -15.58 -7.83
N ILE A 324 30.58 -14.50 -7.55
CA ILE A 324 31.09 -13.20 -7.10
C ILE A 324 30.44 -12.80 -5.77
N THR A 325 29.92 -13.76 -5.00
CA THR A 325 29.19 -13.50 -3.75
C THR A 325 30.05 -12.71 -2.75
N PRO A 326 29.56 -11.58 -2.21
CA PRO A 326 30.37 -10.68 -1.36
C PRO A 326 30.89 -11.28 -0.04
N VAL A 327 30.18 -12.27 0.51
CA VAL A 327 30.46 -12.88 1.82
C VAL A 327 30.32 -14.40 1.74
N SER A 328 30.87 -15.12 2.73
CA SER A 328 30.85 -16.59 2.77
C SER A 328 30.92 -17.13 4.20
N GLY A 329 30.66 -18.42 4.39
CA GLY A 329 30.73 -19.06 5.71
C GLY A 329 29.67 -18.48 6.66
N ASP A 330 30.06 -18.23 7.91
CA ASP A 330 29.14 -17.73 8.95
C ASP A 330 28.65 -16.29 8.69
N ASP A 331 29.32 -15.54 7.79
CA ASP A 331 28.91 -14.19 7.38
C ASP A 331 27.78 -14.19 6.33
N LEU A 332 27.45 -15.36 5.75
CA LEU A 332 26.36 -15.51 4.77
C LEU A 332 25.13 -16.14 5.45
N TYR A 333 24.25 -15.28 5.97
CA TYR A 333 23.01 -15.65 6.65
C TYR A 333 21.76 -14.95 6.06
N PHE A 334 21.90 -14.48 4.82
CA PHE A 334 20.87 -13.80 4.03
C PHE A 334 21.03 -14.18 2.55
N GLY A 335 19.97 -14.01 1.77
CA GLY A 335 20.02 -14.00 0.31
C GLY A 335 20.40 -12.63 -0.25
N PHE A 336 20.36 -12.50 -1.58
CA PHE A 336 20.58 -11.23 -2.28
C PHE A 336 19.38 -10.91 -3.17
N GLY A 337 18.85 -9.70 -2.99
CA GLY A 337 17.74 -9.14 -3.76
C GLY A 337 18.24 -8.03 -4.68
N GLY A 338 18.20 -6.80 -4.19
CA GLY A 338 18.55 -5.59 -4.95
C GLY A 338 19.93 -5.64 -5.62
N PHE A 339 19.98 -5.12 -6.85
CA PHE A 339 21.17 -5.08 -7.69
C PHE A 339 21.19 -3.78 -8.51
N ALA A 340 22.27 -3.01 -8.41
CA ALA A 340 22.51 -1.86 -9.29
C ALA A 340 23.74 -2.05 -10.17
N LEU A 341 23.66 -1.51 -11.39
CA LEU A 341 24.75 -1.40 -12.35
C LEU A 341 24.98 0.07 -12.67
N ASP A 342 26.23 0.53 -12.59
CA ASP A 342 26.62 1.84 -13.11
C ASP A 342 27.03 1.68 -14.58
N VAL A 343 26.10 2.00 -15.48
CA VAL A 343 26.32 1.87 -16.94
C VAL A 343 27.37 2.85 -17.47
N LEU A 344 27.66 3.94 -16.73
CA LEU A 344 28.66 4.93 -17.11
C LEU A 344 30.07 4.47 -16.72
N ASN A 345 30.20 3.58 -15.73
CA ASN A 345 31.47 3.01 -15.27
C ASN A 345 31.42 1.47 -15.26
N PRO A 346 31.57 0.80 -16.42
CA PRO A 346 31.53 -0.66 -16.52
C PRO A 346 32.44 -1.36 -15.50
N GLY A 347 31.93 -2.42 -14.88
CA GLY A 347 32.56 -3.10 -13.74
C GLY A 347 32.14 -2.57 -12.37
N THR A 348 31.38 -1.47 -12.31
CA THR A 348 30.84 -0.92 -11.06
C THR A 348 29.42 -1.42 -10.81
N ILE A 349 29.25 -2.16 -9.71
CA ILE A 349 27.99 -2.81 -9.34
C ILE A 349 27.74 -2.72 -7.83
N MET A 350 26.47 -2.80 -7.42
CA MET A 350 26.06 -2.91 -6.02
C MET A 350 25.04 -4.01 -5.82
N VAL A 351 25.05 -4.64 -4.64
CA VAL A 351 24.07 -5.66 -4.24
C VAL A 351 23.60 -5.46 -2.80
N ALA A 352 22.32 -5.76 -2.53
CA ALA A 352 21.72 -5.67 -1.21
C ALA A 352 21.38 -7.05 -0.63
N ALA A 353 21.54 -7.20 0.69
CA ALA A 353 21.13 -8.37 1.44
C ALA A 353 19.59 -8.45 1.58
N LEU A 354 19.05 -9.66 1.46
CA LEU A 354 17.63 -10.01 1.58
C LEU A 354 17.47 -11.32 2.38
N ASN A 355 17.22 -11.31 3.69
CA ASN A 355 17.21 -10.13 4.57
C ASN A 355 18.24 -10.28 5.69
N SER A 356 19.03 -9.23 5.90
CA SER A 356 19.77 -9.05 7.16
C SER A 356 18.88 -8.29 8.14
N TRP A 357 18.03 -9.02 8.88
CA TRP A 357 17.17 -8.44 9.92
C TRP A 357 17.95 -7.98 11.16
N TRP A 358 19.15 -8.53 11.34
CA TRP A 358 20.08 -8.11 12.38
C TRP A 358 21.51 -8.21 11.85
N PRO A 359 22.36 -7.21 12.11
CA PRO A 359 22.09 -6.05 12.96
C PRO A 359 21.49 -4.83 12.24
N ASP A 360 21.56 -4.80 10.90
CA ASP A 360 20.99 -3.79 9.99
C ASP A 360 21.05 -4.38 8.58
N GLY A 361 20.31 -3.80 7.63
CA GLY A 361 20.47 -4.12 6.21
C GLY A 361 21.92 -3.91 5.74
N GLN A 362 22.36 -4.66 4.75
CA GLN A 362 23.71 -4.56 4.20
C GLN A 362 23.67 -4.34 2.69
N ILE A 363 24.50 -3.40 2.20
CA ILE A 363 24.72 -3.12 0.78
C ILE A 363 26.22 -3.25 0.50
N PHE A 364 26.57 -3.95 -0.58
CA PHE A 364 27.95 -4.13 -1.00
C PHE A 364 28.18 -3.43 -2.33
N ARG A 365 29.33 -2.76 -2.48
CA ARG A 365 29.75 -2.09 -3.73
C ARG A 365 31.05 -2.70 -4.25
N SER A 366 31.10 -2.96 -5.56
CA SER A 366 32.29 -3.40 -6.31
C SER A 366 32.55 -2.44 -7.47
N THR A 367 33.82 -2.27 -7.83
CA THR A 367 34.29 -1.47 -9.00
C THR A 367 35.17 -2.30 -9.94
N ASP A 368 35.16 -3.62 -9.77
CA ASP A 368 35.98 -4.59 -10.50
C ASP A 368 35.18 -5.84 -10.90
N SER A 369 33.91 -5.62 -11.25
CA SER A 369 32.98 -6.64 -11.75
C SER A 369 32.75 -7.78 -10.75
N GLY A 370 32.71 -7.45 -9.45
CA GLY A 370 32.45 -8.37 -8.35
C GLY A 370 33.67 -9.15 -7.86
N ALA A 371 34.89 -8.79 -8.27
CA ALA A 371 36.10 -9.47 -7.77
C ALA A 371 36.42 -9.07 -6.32
N THR A 372 36.15 -7.81 -5.94
CA THR A 372 36.24 -7.32 -4.56
C THR A 372 35.03 -6.45 -4.20
N TRP A 373 34.71 -6.40 -2.90
CA TRP A 373 33.52 -5.73 -2.38
C TRP A 373 33.85 -4.86 -1.16
N LYS A 374 33.16 -3.73 -1.04
CA LYS A 374 33.12 -2.88 0.15
C LYS A 374 31.71 -2.90 0.74
N PRO A 375 31.52 -3.21 2.04
CA PRO A 375 30.22 -3.14 2.69
C PRO A 375 29.89 -1.70 3.12
N ILE A 376 28.59 -1.35 3.18
CA ILE A 376 28.10 0.00 3.53
C ILE A 376 28.34 0.31 5.02
N TRP A 377 28.50 -0.72 5.84
CA TRP A 377 29.04 -0.64 7.18
C TRP A 377 29.79 -1.93 7.53
N ALA A 378 30.73 -1.83 8.47
CA ALA A 378 31.47 -2.98 9.01
C ALA A 378 31.66 -2.86 10.52
N PHE A 379 31.76 -3.99 11.21
CA PHE A 379 32.13 -4.00 12.62
C PHE A 379 33.55 -3.49 12.82
N THR A 380 33.74 -2.55 13.76
CA THR A 380 35.07 -2.17 14.26
C THR A 380 35.43 -3.01 15.48
N ALA A 381 34.51 -3.09 16.44
CA ALA A 381 34.53 -3.96 17.59
C ALA A 381 33.10 -4.14 18.09
N TYR A 382 32.58 -5.37 18.16
CA TYR A 382 31.20 -5.59 18.58
C TYR A 382 30.88 -4.93 19.95
N PRO A 383 29.80 -4.11 20.07
CA PRO A 383 28.71 -3.86 19.11
C PRO A 383 28.84 -2.56 18.28
N GLU A 384 30.03 -1.97 18.15
CA GLU A 384 30.30 -0.77 17.37
C GLU A 384 30.47 -1.09 15.87
N ILE A 385 29.86 -0.25 15.03
CA ILE A 385 29.97 -0.32 13.56
C ILE A 385 30.55 0.98 12.99
N GLN A 386 31.37 0.84 11.95
CA GLN A 386 31.81 1.95 11.10
C GLN A 386 30.92 2.00 9.86
N LYS A 387 30.26 3.14 9.67
CA LYS A 387 29.37 3.41 8.54
C LYS A 387 30.13 4.16 7.45
N GLN A 388 29.85 3.81 6.20
CA GLN A 388 30.35 4.51 5.00
C GLN A 388 29.37 5.61 4.56
N TYR A 389 28.48 6.06 5.45
CA TYR A 389 27.46 7.05 5.14
C TYR A 389 27.22 8.04 6.28
N ALA A 390 26.78 9.24 5.93
CA ALA A 390 26.03 10.15 6.78
C ALA A 390 24.52 9.88 6.60
N TYR A 391 23.71 10.12 7.62
CA TYR A 391 22.27 9.82 7.61
C TYR A 391 21.45 11.11 7.63
N ASP A 392 20.60 11.31 6.62
CA ASP A 392 19.73 12.48 6.49
C ASP A 392 18.26 12.05 6.31
N ILE A 393 17.47 12.22 7.36
CA ILE A 393 16.03 11.96 7.37
C ILE A 393 15.23 13.21 7.66
N SER A 394 15.75 14.38 7.31
CA SER A 394 15.07 15.66 7.57
C SER A 394 13.67 15.76 6.96
N LEU A 395 13.37 14.97 5.91
CA LEU A 395 12.05 14.88 5.28
C LEU A 395 11.14 13.78 5.86
N ALA A 396 11.65 12.94 6.76
CA ALA A 396 10.91 11.88 7.44
C ALA A 396 11.51 11.59 8.83
N PRO A 397 11.45 12.54 9.79
CA PRO A 397 12.19 12.41 11.06
C PRO A 397 11.74 11.20 11.91
N TRP A 398 10.50 10.75 11.73
CA TRP A 398 9.92 9.56 12.38
C TRP A 398 10.61 8.23 12.04
N LEU A 399 11.52 8.21 11.05
CA LEU A 399 12.41 7.06 10.77
C LEU A 399 13.44 6.82 11.89
N GLY A 400 13.59 7.77 12.82
CA GLY A 400 14.37 7.60 14.04
C GLY A 400 15.81 8.11 13.94
N PRO A 401 16.46 8.38 15.07
CA PRO A 401 17.72 9.10 15.11
C PRO A 401 18.89 8.30 14.50
N ALA A 402 19.94 9.03 14.13
CA ALA A 402 21.19 8.38 13.73
C ALA A 402 21.85 7.66 14.92
N SER A 403 22.06 6.36 14.81
CA SER A 403 22.78 5.54 15.77
C SER A 403 24.17 5.15 15.27
N THR A 404 25.15 5.19 16.17
CA THR A 404 26.52 4.72 15.93
C THR A 404 26.82 3.39 16.63
N THR A 405 25.86 2.83 17.36
CA THR A 405 25.96 1.57 18.10
C THR A 405 24.80 0.67 17.71
N LEU A 406 25.03 -0.63 17.59
CA LEU A 406 23.91 -1.53 17.32
C LEU A 406 22.88 -1.46 18.45
N SER A 407 21.66 -1.11 18.07
CA SER A 407 20.46 -1.18 18.89
C SER A 407 19.42 -2.00 18.15
N SER A 408 18.53 -2.66 18.90
CA SER A 408 17.29 -3.21 18.32
C SER A 408 16.34 -2.11 17.85
N GLU A 409 16.59 -0.86 18.28
CA GLU A 409 15.87 0.35 17.88
C GLU A 409 16.58 0.95 16.64
N GLY A 410 16.07 0.66 15.44
CA GLY A 410 16.42 1.34 14.18
C GLY A 410 17.39 0.59 13.25
N LEU A 411 16.83 -0.04 12.20
CA LEU A 411 17.59 -0.55 11.04
C LEU A 411 17.79 0.61 10.04
N GLN A 412 18.84 1.41 10.21
CA GLN A 412 19.04 2.65 9.45
C GLN A 412 19.34 2.44 7.98
N THR A 413 20.05 1.35 7.64
CA THR A 413 20.26 0.97 6.24
C THR A 413 18.96 0.43 5.65
N GLY A 414 18.12 -0.20 6.48
CA GLY A 414 16.78 -0.64 6.12
C GLY A 414 16.65 -2.16 6.00
N TRP A 415 15.51 -2.60 5.49
CA TRP A 415 15.13 -3.99 5.32
C TRP A 415 14.28 -4.16 4.05
N MET A 416 14.07 -5.41 3.59
CA MET A 416 13.33 -5.70 2.36
C MET A 416 13.92 -5.02 1.12
N MET A 417 15.25 -4.91 1.04
CA MET A 417 15.96 -4.14 0.00
C MET A 417 16.03 -4.90 -1.35
N GLU A 418 14.88 -5.04 -1.99
CA GLU A 418 14.71 -5.69 -3.29
C GLU A 418 14.97 -4.73 -4.47
N SER A 419 14.68 -3.43 -4.29
CA SER A 419 14.99 -2.39 -5.28
C SER A 419 16.27 -1.69 -4.89
N LEU A 420 17.26 -1.66 -5.78
CA LEU A 420 18.51 -0.91 -5.65
C LEU A 420 18.98 -0.54 -7.05
N VAL A 421 19.11 0.75 -7.34
CA VAL A 421 19.42 1.26 -8.69
C VAL A 421 20.41 2.41 -8.62
N ILE A 422 21.23 2.53 -9.68
CA ILE A 422 22.06 3.71 -9.97
C ILE A 422 21.44 4.35 -11.22
N ASP A 423 21.30 5.67 -11.21
CA ASP A 423 20.80 6.43 -12.34
C ASP A 423 21.73 6.20 -13.55
N PRO A 424 21.21 5.71 -14.69
CA PRO A 424 22.02 5.45 -15.87
C PRO A 424 22.63 6.71 -16.49
N HIS A 425 22.21 7.90 -16.06
CA HIS A 425 22.71 9.20 -16.51
C HIS A 425 23.57 9.93 -15.48
N ASP A 426 23.65 9.43 -14.24
CA ASP A 426 24.48 10.00 -13.16
C ASP A 426 24.94 8.92 -12.16
N SER A 427 26.22 8.56 -12.21
CA SER A 427 26.83 7.58 -11.30
C SER A 427 26.77 7.96 -9.81
N ASN A 428 26.46 9.22 -9.48
CA ASN A 428 26.28 9.65 -8.09
C ASN A 428 24.84 9.58 -7.61
N HIS A 429 23.86 9.56 -8.51
CA HIS A 429 22.44 9.46 -8.17
C HIS A 429 22.05 7.99 -8.05
N TRP A 430 21.60 7.59 -6.87
CA TRP A 430 21.25 6.21 -6.58
C TRP A 430 20.08 6.16 -5.61
N LEU A 431 19.24 5.15 -5.78
CA LEU A 431 18.02 4.96 -4.99
C LEU A 431 17.85 3.49 -4.63
N TYR A 432 17.26 3.21 -3.49
CA TYR A 432 16.83 1.87 -3.11
C TYR A 432 15.60 1.91 -2.23
N GLY A 433 14.72 0.94 -2.43
CA GLY A 433 13.50 0.79 -1.64
C GLY A 433 13.75 -0.04 -0.39
N THR A 434 13.00 0.26 0.67
CA THR A 434 12.92 -0.52 1.90
C THR A 434 11.46 -0.79 2.22
N GLY A 435 11.20 -1.57 3.27
CA GLY A 435 9.84 -1.75 3.79
C GLY A 435 9.20 -0.51 4.44
N ALA A 436 9.86 0.65 4.43
CA ALA A 436 9.30 1.88 5.00
C ALA A 436 9.57 3.17 4.21
N THR A 437 10.58 3.22 3.33
CA THR A 437 10.99 4.43 2.61
C THR A 437 11.81 4.11 1.35
N ILE A 438 12.06 5.13 0.52
CA ILE A 438 13.13 5.16 -0.49
C ILE A 438 14.32 5.92 0.08
N PHE A 439 15.46 5.25 0.13
CA PHE A 439 16.74 5.88 0.48
C PHE A 439 17.59 6.08 -0.77
N GLY A 440 18.52 7.03 -0.71
CA GLY A 440 19.45 7.29 -1.79
C GLY A 440 20.32 8.50 -1.55
N GLY A 441 20.96 8.99 -2.60
CA GLY A 441 21.81 10.18 -2.54
C GLY A 441 22.35 10.60 -3.90
N HIS A 442 23.18 11.64 -3.88
CA HIS A 442 23.80 12.28 -5.07
C HIS A 442 25.33 12.38 -4.94
N ASP A 443 25.94 11.45 -4.20
CA ASP A 443 27.38 11.43 -3.88
C ASP A 443 27.99 10.02 -3.83
N LEU A 444 27.40 9.05 -4.53
CA LEU A 444 27.77 7.63 -4.44
C LEU A 444 29.26 7.33 -4.65
N THR A 445 29.94 8.05 -5.56
CA THR A 445 31.36 7.81 -5.88
C THR A 445 32.33 8.21 -4.77
N GLU A 446 31.89 8.94 -3.74
CA GLU A 446 32.71 9.21 -2.54
C GLU A 446 33.08 7.93 -1.79
N TRP A 447 32.23 6.89 -1.86
CA TRP A 447 32.51 5.57 -1.30
C TRP A 447 33.77 4.93 -1.90
N ASP A 448 34.05 5.20 -3.18
CA ASP A 448 35.20 4.63 -3.87
C ASP A 448 36.52 5.18 -3.32
N ASN A 449 36.49 6.44 -2.87
CA ASN A 449 37.64 7.18 -2.34
C ASN A 449 37.80 7.08 -0.81
N GLY A 450 36.97 6.28 -0.13
CA GLY A 450 36.96 6.13 1.32
C GLY A 450 36.32 7.30 2.07
N GLY A 451 35.56 8.13 1.35
CA GLY A 451 34.63 9.10 1.93
C GLY A 451 33.32 8.43 2.34
N ASN A 452 32.50 9.18 3.08
CA ASN A 452 31.14 8.77 3.40
C ASN A 452 30.18 9.34 2.36
N ILE A 453 29.27 8.50 1.86
CA ILE A 453 28.12 8.94 1.05
C ILE A 453 27.04 9.55 1.94
N THR A 454 26.02 10.12 1.35
CA THR A 454 24.81 10.57 2.04
C THR A 454 23.72 9.53 1.83
N LEU A 455 23.23 8.97 2.93
CA LEU A 455 22.04 8.13 2.96
C LEU A 455 20.84 9.01 3.35
N LYS A 456 20.12 9.50 2.35
CA LYS A 456 19.01 10.43 2.49
C LYS A 456 17.66 9.75 2.23
N SER A 457 16.65 10.04 3.06
CA SER A 457 15.26 9.67 2.75
C SER A 457 14.76 10.53 1.58
N LEU A 458 14.51 9.89 0.43
CA LEU A 458 14.13 10.50 -0.85
C LEU A 458 12.75 10.00 -1.31
N ALA A 459 11.84 9.78 -0.37
CA ALA A 459 10.47 9.35 -0.63
C ALA A 459 9.44 10.48 -0.39
N ASP A 460 9.84 11.75 -0.47
CA ASP A 460 8.88 12.85 -0.34
C ASP A 460 7.86 12.81 -1.50
N GLY A 461 6.57 12.90 -1.21
CA GLY A 461 5.50 12.71 -2.19
C GLY A 461 5.07 11.25 -2.42
N VAL A 462 5.88 10.26 -2.01
CA VAL A 462 5.39 8.88 -1.82
C VAL A 462 4.68 8.82 -0.48
N GLU A 463 3.43 8.37 -0.52
CA GLU A 463 2.62 8.13 0.68
C GLU A 463 2.00 6.75 0.51
N GLU A 464 2.42 5.79 1.34
CA GLU A 464 2.13 4.36 1.16
C GLU A 464 1.67 3.68 2.47
N THR A 465 1.31 4.47 3.48
CA THR A 465 0.83 3.94 4.75
C THR A 465 -0.60 3.39 4.68
N ALA A 466 -0.82 2.19 5.22
CA ALA A 466 -2.16 1.70 5.49
C ALA A 466 -2.71 2.37 6.76
N VAL A 467 -3.55 3.38 6.62
CA VAL A 467 -4.19 4.05 7.78
C VAL A 467 -5.48 3.31 8.15
N LEU A 468 -5.65 2.97 9.43
CA LEU A 468 -6.69 2.05 9.93
C LEU A 468 -7.74 2.73 10.82
N GLY A 469 -7.40 3.90 11.36
CA GLY A 469 -8.31 4.76 12.12
C GLY A 469 -7.82 6.20 12.13
N ILE A 470 -8.74 7.15 12.11
CA ILE A 470 -8.45 8.58 12.07
C ILE A 470 -9.44 9.36 12.92
N ILE A 471 -8.96 10.41 13.60
CA ILE A 471 -9.81 11.38 14.30
C ILE A 471 -9.34 12.80 14.06
N SER A 472 -10.28 13.74 13.93
CA SER A 472 -10.03 15.19 14.01
C SER A 472 -10.70 15.75 15.27
N PRO A 473 -9.97 15.86 16.40
CA PRO A 473 -10.53 16.39 17.64
C PRO A 473 -10.82 17.91 17.52
N PRO A 474 -11.76 18.46 18.31
CA PRO A 474 -12.09 19.89 18.29
C PRO A 474 -11.00 20.80 18.89
N GLU A 475 -9.97 20.25 19.52
CA GLU A 475 -8.78 20.94 19.99
C GLU A 475 -7.55 20.03 19.87
N GLY A 476 -6.33 20.61 19.90
CA GLY A 476 -5.10 19.85 19.66
C GLY A 476 -4.77 19.68 18.17
N PRO A 477 -4.11 18.57 17.77
CA PRO A 477 -3.73 18.30 16.37
C PRO A 477 -4.88 18.44 15.37
N HIS A 478 -4.54 18.67 14.09
CA HIS A 478 -5.53 18.67 13.02
C HIS A 478 -6.09 17.27 12.78
N LEU A 479 -5.22 16.28 12.85
CA LEU A 479 -5.54 14.87 12.63
C LEU A 479 -4.67 14.00 13.55
N LEU A 480 -5.22 12.91 14.05
CA LEU A 480 -4.44 11.78 14.55
C LEU A 480 -4.76 10.56 13.70
N SER A 481 -3.73 9.81 13.32
CA SER A 481 -3.86 8.62 12.47
C SER A 481 -3.28 7.39 13.17
N ALA A 482 -4.06 6.33 13.27
CA ALA A 482 -3.64 4.98 13.62
C ALA A 482 -3.21 4.24 12.34
N VAL A 483 -1.96 3.76 12.30
CA VAL A 483 -1.30 3.37 11.05
C VAL A 483 -0.68 1.98 11.16
N GLY A 484 -0.79 1.19 10.10
CA GLY A 484 -0.10 -0.08 9.91
C GLY A 484 1.42 0.11 9.78
N ASP A 485 2.19 -0.83 10.36
CA ASP A 485 3.66 -0.88 10.37
C ASP A 485 4.40 0.27 11.07
N ASN A 486 3.73 1.42 11.25
CA ASN A 486 4.30 2.65 11.76
C ASN A 486 3.61 3.16 13.03
N CYS A 487 2.80 2.33 13.70
CA CYS A 487 2.01 2.66 14.88
C CYS A 487 0.95 3.75 14.63
N GLY A 488 1.36 5.00 14.39
CA GLY A 488 0.49 6.15 14.18
C GLY A 488 1.16 7.48 14.45
N PHE A 489 0.46 8.58 14.13
CA PHE A 489 1.00 9.94 14.13
C PHE A 489 0.00 10.97 14.63
N ALA A 490 0.53 12.05 15.24
CA ALA A 490 -0.21 13.28 15.50
C ALA A 490 0.22 14.35 14.49
N HIS A 491 -0.72 14.84 13.69
CA HIS A 491 -0.48 15.82 12.63
C HIS A 491 -0.85 17.22 13.14
N LEU A 492 0.16 17.93 13.66
CA LEU A 492 0.01 19.31 14.12
C LEU A 492 -0.08 20.29 12.94
N ASP A 493 0.60 19.97 11.85
CA ASP A 493 0.57 20.65 10.56
C ASP A 493 0.43 19.56 9.49
N LEU A 494 -0.45 19.77 8.51
CA LEU A 494 -0.78 18.78 7.48
C LEU A 494 0.25 18.76 6.35
N ASP A 495 1.08 19.80 6.21
CA ASP A 495 2.11 19.93 5.18
C ASP A 495 3.53 19.61 5.71
N THR A 496 3.66 19.20 6.98
CA THR A 496 4.94 18.90 7.64
C THR A 496 4.96 17.49 8.22
N ALA A 497 5.99 16.72 7.90
CA ALA A 497 6.18 15.36 8.42
C ALA A 497 6.25 15.34 9.97
N PRO A 498 5.54 14.42 10.65
CA PRO A 498 5.65 14.26 12.09
C PRO A 498 7.06 13.90 12.54
N GLU A 499 7.48 14.44 13.69
CA GLU A 499 8.80 14.19 14.27
C GLU A 499 8.96 12.75 14.78
N THR A 500 7.87 12.14 15.24
CA THR A 500 7.88 10.80 15.84
C THR A 500 6.56 10.08 15.57
N ARG A 501 6.65 8.74 15.54
CA ARG A 501 5.49 7.85 15.68
C ARG A 501 4.96 7.93 17.12
N PHE A 502 3.77 7.38 17.37
CA PHE A 502 3.30 7.13 18.73
C PHE A 502 4.24 6.16 19.45
N THR A 503 4.69 6.56 20.64
CA THR A 503 5.58 5.77 21.49
C THR A 503 4.94 5.55 22.86
N ASN A 504 5.51 4.62 23.64
CA ASN A 504 5.14 4.34 25.03
C ASN A 504 3.65 3.99 25.25
N PRO A 505 3.15 2.89 24.66
CA PRO A 505 3.88 1.86 23.92
C PRO A 505 3.99 2.17 22.42
N GLU A 506 5.06 1.68 21.79
CA GLU A 506 5.17 1.63 20.33
C GLU A 506 4.77 0.22 19.88
N TRP A 507 3.79 0.13 18.99
CA TRP A 507 3.34 -1.13 18.38
C TRP A 507 3.68 -1.12 16.90
N ALA A 508 3.77 -2.30 16.28
CA ALA A 508 3.88 -2.38 14.81
C ALA A 508 2.70 -1.64 14.16
N THR A 509 1.48 -1.90 14.63
CA THR A 509 0.26 -1.31 14.06
C THR A 509 -0.64 -0.77 15.17
N SER A 510 -1.23 0.41 14.98
CA SER A 510 -2.46 0.78 15.70
C SER A 510 -3.67 0.58 14.79
N SER A 511 -4.72 -0.10 15.27
CA SER A 511 -5.87 -0.46 14.44
C SER A 511 -7.05 0.52 14.54
N ASP A 512 -7.09 1.34 15.60
CA ASP A 512 -8.17 2.31 15.80
C ASP A 512 -7.82 3.33 16.89
N ILE A 513 -8.53 4.46 16.89
CA ILE A 513 -8.29 5.61 17.78
C ILE A 513 -9.59 6.39 18.01
N ASP A 514 -9.82 6.89 19.23
CA ASP A 514 -10.99 7.71 19.56
C ASP A 514 -10.68 8.76 20.64
N PHE A 515 -11.49 9.82 20.72
CA PHE A 515 -11.38 10.88 21.73
C PHE A 515 -12.66 11.06 22.56
N ALA A 516 -12.48 11.62 23.76
CA ALA A 516 -13.57 11.93 24.69
C ALA A 516 -14.24 13.27 24.34
N GLY A 517 -15.54 13.30 24.10
CA GLY A 517 -16.21 14.52 23.59
C GLY A 517 -16.23 15.72 24.56
N ASN A 518 -16.42 15.52 25.87
CA ASN A 518 -16.37 16.57 26.91
C ASN A 518 -14.94 16.87 27.39
N ALA A 519 -13.96 16.04 27.04
CA ALA A 519 -12.54 16.21 27.39
C ALA A 519 -11.63 15.83 26.20
N PRO A 520 -11.67 16.57 25.08
CA PRO A 520 -11.09 16.13 23.80
C PRO A 520 -9.57 15.97 23.78
N THR A 521 -8.84 16.47 24.79
CA THR A 521 -7.43 16.11 24.99
C THR A 521 -7.21 14.67 25.44
N ASN A 522 -8.25 13.99 25.93
CA ASN A 522 -8.20 12.59 26.32
C ASN A 522 -8.48 11.71 25.09
N ILE A 523 -7.52 10.85 24.77
CA ILE A 523 -7.53 10.00 23.58
C ILE A 523 -7.20 8.57 23.99
N VAL A 524 -7.86 7.60 23.35
CA VAL A 524 -7.54 6.18 23.45
C VAL A 524 -7.14 5.66 22.08
N ARG A 525 -6.17 4.74 22.04
CA ARG A 525 -5.85 3.96 20.84
C ARG A 525 -5.66 2.49 21.16
N VAL A 526 -5.87 1.66 20.16
CA VAL A 526 -5.68 0.20 20.24
C VAL A 526 -4.61 -0.28 19.27
N GLY A 527 -3.80 -1.22 19.74
CA GLY A 527 -2.67 -1.79 19.05
C GLY A 527 -2.94 -3.16 18.46
N THR A 528 -2.10 -3.55 17.50
CA THR A 528 -1.96 -4.92 17.04
C THR A 528 -0.48 -5.25 17.01
N ASP A 529 0.01 -5.93 18.04
CA ASP A 529 1.32 -6.59 18.02
C ASP A 529 1.14 -8.07 17.65
N GLY A 530 1.95 -8.57 16.72
CA GLY A 530 1.85 -9.99 16.32
C GLY A 530 2.27 -10.97 17.43
N SER A 531 2.85 -10.46 18.53
CA SER A 531 3.34 -11.25 19.65
C SER A 531 2.26 -11.60 20.68
N GLY A 532 1.21 -10.79 20.83
CA GLY A 532 0.18 -11.01 21.85
C GLY A 532 0.70 -10.97 23.29
N GLU A 533 1.91 -10.48 23.54
CA GLU A 533 2.54 -10.49 24.87
C GLU A 533 2.52 -9.12 25.57
N THR A 534 2.05 -8.06 24.91
CA THR A 534 1.97 -6.71 25.51
C THR A 534 0.56 -6.14 25.51
N LYS A 535 0.30 -5.16 26.38
CA LYS A 535 -0.99 -4.48 26.45
C LYS A 535 -1.22 -3.65 25.19
N GLN A 536 -2.40 -3.82 24.60
CA GLN A 536 -2.76 -3.20 23.32
C GLN A 536 -3.74 -2.04 23.44
N VAL A 537 -3.89 -1.43 24.62
CA VAL A 537 -4.69 -0.21 24.79
C VAL A 537 -3.83 0.84 25.44
N ALA A 538 -3.80 2.04 24.87
CA ALA A 538 -3.04 3.16 25.38
C ALA A 538 -3.91 4.42 25.47
N LEU A 539 -3.66 5.21 26.50
CA LEU A 539 -4.35 6.46 26.79
C LEU A 539 -3.38 7.63 26.67
N SER A 540 -3.89 8.76 26.19
CA SER A 540 -3.27 10.08 26.25
C SER A 540 -4.24 11.04 26.92
N ASN A 541 -3.72 12.03 27.65
CA ASN A 541 -4.49 13.14 28.23
C ASN A 541 -4.02 14.52 27.76
N ASP A 542 -3.14 14.53 26.75
CA ASP A 542 -2.48 15.71 26.19
C ASP A 542 -2.58 15.73 24.65
N SER A 543 -3.71 15.26 24.12
CA SER A 543 -4.04 15.24 22.68
C SER A 543 -3.08 14.38 21.84
N GLY A 544 -2.61 13.26 22.39
CA GLY A 544 -1.75 12.29 21.70
C GLY A 544 -0.26 12.64 21.70
N ALA A 545 0.16 13.67 22.45
CA ALA A 545 1.57 14.04 22.56
C ALA A 545 2.35 13.04 23.41
N THR A 546 1.76 12.52 24.49
CA THR A 546 2.31 11.41 25.28
C THR A 546 1.28 10.33 25.52
N TRP A 547 1.77 9.10 25.69
CA TRP A 547 0.93 7.91 25.88
C TRP A 547 1.38 7.11 27.11
N ALA A 548 0.42 6.36 27.66
CA ALA A 548 0.64 5.33 28.65
C ALA A 548 -0.27 4.13 28.38
N GLU A 549 0.22 2.92 28.63
CA GLU A 549 -0.60 1.72 28.60
C GLU A 549 -1.77 1.82 29.57
N HIS A 550 -2.95 1.37 29.14
CA HIS A 550 -4.12 1.25 29.98
C HIS A 550 -3.87 0.14 31.03
N PRO A 551 -3.84 0.44 32.33
CA PRO A 551 -3.37 -0.51 33.35
C PRO A 551 -4.25 -1.75 33.47
N GLY A 552 -5.57 -1.62 33.24
CA GLY A 552 -6.51 -2.74 33.24
C GLY A 552 -6.58 -3.56 31.95
N ALA A 553 -5.83 -3.22 30.89
CA ALA A 553 -5.85 -3.96 29.63
C ALA A 553 -5.26 -5.38 29.82
N PRO A 554 -5.95 -6.43 29.35
CA PRO A 554 -5.41 -7.79 29.36
C PRO A 554 -4.30 -7.97 28.33
N ASP A 555 -3.34 -8.84 28.66
CA ASP A 555 -2.35 -9.34 27.70
C ASP A 555 -3.01 -10.32 26.71
N GLY A 556 -2.45 -10.50 25.52
CA GLY A 556 -2.96 -11.45 24.51
C GLY A 556 -4.29 -11.05 23.86
N THR A 557 -4.80 -9.85 24.13
CA THR A 557 -5.95 -9.27 23.43
C THR A 557 -5.47 -8.09 22.60
N GLN A 558 -5.90 -8.02 21.34
CA GLN A 558 -5.36 -7.05 20.38
C GLN A 558 -6.35 -6.70 19.27
N GLY A 559 -6.05 -5.60 18.59
CA GLY A 559 -6.72 -5.13 17.39
C GLY A 559 -8.18 -4.75 17.58
N GLY A 560 -8.86 -4.53 16.46
CA GLY A 560 -10.28 -4.19 16.41
C GLY A 560 -10.54 -2.70 16.60
N LYS A 561 -11.69 -2.35 17.18
CA LYS A 561 -12.23 -0.98 17.29
C LYS A 561 -12.36 -0.52 18.73
N ILE A 562 -12.22 0.78 18.97
CA ILE A 562 -12.15 1.37 20.32
C ILE A 562 -13.07 2.60 20.41
N ALA A 563 -13.70 2.80 21.56
CA ALA A 563 -14.48 4.01 21.84
C ALA A 563 -14.23 4.52 23.27
N LEU A 564 -14.15 5.84 23.43
CA LEU A 564 -13.91 6.51 24.70
C LEU A 564 -15.13 7.35 25.10
N SER A 565 -15.63 7.19 26.32
CA SER A 565 -16.81 7.93 26.80
C SER A 565 -16.59 9.44 26.78
N ALA A 566 -17.68 10.22 26.79
CA ALA A 566 -17.63 11.67 26.70
C ALA A 566 -16.66 12.32 27.71
N ASP A 567 -16.60 11.83 28.95
CA ASP A 567 -15.71 12.39 29.99
C ASP A 567 -14.32 11.70 30.02
N GLY A 568 -14.11 10.64 29.23
CA GLY A 568 -12.84 9.94 29.12
C GLY A 568 -12.54 8.94 30.24
N ASP A 569 -13.56 8.49 30.95
CA ASP A 569 -13.42 7.56 32.08
C ASP A 569 -13.82 6.12 31.77
N THR A 570 -14.41 5.85 30.60
CA THR A 570 -14.86 4.51 30.20
C THR A 570 -14.39 4.18 28.78
N VAL A 571 -13.72 3.04 28.63
CA VAL A 571 -13.22 2.51 27.36
C VAL A 571 -14.06 1.30 26.95
N LEU A 572 -14.60 1.34 25.74
CA LEU A 572 -15.28 0.22 25.09
C LEU A 572 -14.39 -0.32 23.97
N TRP A 573 -14.16 -1.63 23.94
CA TRP A 573 -13.22 -2.27 23.01
C TRP A 573 -13.86 -3.48 22.33
N SER A 574 -14.00 -3.41 20.99
CA SER A 574 -14.36 -4.55 20.15
C SER A 574 -13.08 -5.22 19.65
N THR A 575 -12.81 -6.44 20.08
CA THR A 575 -11.49 -7.10 19.91
C THR A 575 -11.40 -7.89 18.61
N ALA A 576 -10.27 -7.82 17.90
CA ALA A 576 -10.02 -8.67 16.73
C ALA A 576 -9.57 -10.09 17.10
N SER A 577 -8.97 -10.26 18.28
CA SER A 577 -8.48 -11.56 18.78
C SER A 577 -9.58 -12.53 19.27
N GLY A 578 -10.86 -12.14 19.17
CA GLY A 578 -12.00 -13.01 19.49
C GLY A 578 -12.43 -13.01 20.96
N SER A 579 -11.92 -12.10 21.79
CA SER A 579 -12.38 -11.88 23.18
C SER A 579 -13.77 -11.22 23.26
N GLY A 580 -14.37 -10.90 22.11
CA GLY A 580 -15.65 -10.20 22.00
C GLY A 580 -15.52 -8.72 22.28
N ILE A 581 -16.58 -8.14 22.85
CA ILE A 581 -16.63 -6.71 23.22
C ILE A 581 -16.42 -6.59 24.73
N LEU A 582 -15.52 -5.69 25.11
CA LEU A 582 -15.08 -5.49 26.48
C LEU A 582 -15.31 -4.04 26.92
N VAL A 583 -15.57 -3.81 28.20
CA VAL A 583 -15.63 -2.46 28.81
C VAL A 583 -14.67 -2.36 29.98
N SER A 584 -13.97 -1.24 30.09
CA SER A 584 -13.24 -0.83 31.29
C SER A 584 -13.74 0.52 31.77
N LYS A 585 -13.98 0.64 33.08
CA LYS A 585 -14.37 1.89 33.73
C LYS A 585 -13.28 2.33 34.69
N ASN A 586 -12.94 3.61 34.68
CA ASN A 586 -11.92 4.22 35.55
C ASN A 586 -10.58 3.47 35.49
N GLN A 587 -10.22 2.99 34.31
CA GLN A 587 -9.01 2.20 34.05
C GLN A 587 -8.91 0.84 34.79
N GLU A 588 -10.01 0.35 35.36
CA GLU A 588 -10.10 -0.98 35.97
C GLU A 588 -9.95 -2.09 34.93
N THR A 589 -9.92 -3.35 35.36
CA THR A 589 -9.83 -4.50 34.43
C THR A 589 -10.99 -4.54 33.46
N PHE A 590 -10.73 -4.88 32.20
CA PHE A 590 -11.77 -5.05 31.19
C PHE A 590 -12.71 -6.22 31.53
N GLU A 591 -14.01 -6.00 31.36
CA GLU A 591 -15.09 -6.99 31.55
C GLU A 591 -15.82 -7.25 30.24
N SER A 592 -16.18 -8.51 29.97
CA SER A 592 -16.91 -8.88 28.74
C SER A 592 -18.37 -8.45 28.76
N ILE A 593 -18.85 -7.98 27.62
CA ILE A 593 -20.24 -7.58 27.37
C ILE A 593 -20.91 -8.67 26.53
N SER A 594 -21.86 -9.38 27.11
CA SER A 594 -22.63 -10.44 26.42
C SER A 594 -23.96 -9.96 25.85
N SER A 595 -24.36 -8.73 26.17
CA SER A 595 -25.62 -8.12 25.73
C SER A 595 -25.53 -7.45 24.36
N LEU A 596 -24.33 -7.38 23.78
CA LEU A 596 -24.06 -6.86 22.44
C LEU A 596 -23.45 -7.98 21.57
N PRO A 597 -23.86 -8.13 20.29
CA PRO A 597 -23.24 -9.12 19.40
C PRO A 597 -21.73 -8.90 19.26
N ALA A 598 -20.95 -9.99 19.25
CA ALA A 598 -19.49 -9.91 19.25
C ALA A 598 -18.88 -9.21 18.01
N ASN A 599 -19.62 -9.17 16.90
CA ASN A 599 -19.21 -8.51 15.65
C ASN A 599 -19.86 -7.13 15.47
N ALA A 600 -20.49 -6.57 16.51
CA ALA A 600 -21.11 -5.26 16.41
C ALA A 600 -20.03 -4.18 16.25
N ILE A 601 -20.32 -3.19 15.40
CA ILE A 601 -19.59 -1.92 15.42
C ILE A 601 -19.97 -1.16 16.69
N ILE A 602 -19.06 -0.36 17.21
CA ILE A 602 -19.21 0.34 18.50
C ILE A 602 -18.83 1.81 18.39
N THR A 603 -19.46 2.66 19.19
CA THR A 603 -19.02 4.05 19.40
C THR A 603 -19.57 4.59 20.74
N SER A 604 -19.11 5.75 21.15
CA SER A 604 -19.57 6.46 22.35
C SER A 604 -20.40 7.68 21.99
N ASP A 605 -21.37 8.03 22.85
CA ASP A 605 -21.93 9.37 22.81
C ASP A 605 -20.85 10.38 23.18
N LYS A 606 -20.80 11.50 22.45
CA LYS A 606 -19.79 12.53 22.67
C LYS A 606 -20.23 13.59 23.70
N LEU A 607 -21.47 13.55 24.18
CA LEU A 607 -22.00 14.50 25.15
C LEU A 607 -22.39 13.85 26.49
N ASP A 608 -23.15 12.75 26.46
CA ASP A 608 -23.56 12.01 27.66
C ASP A 608 -22.57 10.88 27.96
N ASN A 609 -21.82 11.02 29.06
CA ASN A 609 -20.80 10.06 29.48
C ASN A 609 -21.33 8.64 29.74
N THR A 610 -22.63 8.48 29.95
CA THR A 610 -23.25 7.17 30.24
C THR A 610 -23.70 6.41 29.00
N VAL A 611 -23.68 7.04 27.83
CA VAL A 611 -24.30 6.50 26.62
C VAL A 611 -23.27 5.94 25.65
N PHE A 612 -23.52 4.72 25.18
CA PHE A 612 -22.76 4.06 24.12
C PHE A 612 -23.71 3.42 23.11
N TYR A 613 -23.24 3.28 21.87
CA TYR A 613 -24.01 2.72 20.77
C TYR A 613 -23.30 1.51 20.16
N GLY A 614 -24.09 0.60 19.61
CA GLY A 614 -23.56 -0.44 18.73
C GLY A 614 -24.57 -0.85 17.67
N ALA A 615 -24.08 -1.43 16.58
CA ALA A 615 -24.94 -1.91 15.49
C ALA A 615 -24.41 -3.22 14.93
N SER A 616 -25.32 -4.11 14.53
CA SER A 616 -24.99 -5.38 13.88
C SER A 616 -26.12 -5.78 12.93
N GLY A 617 -25.80 -5.90 11.64
CA GLY A 617 -26.78 -6.13 10.59
C GLY A 617 -27.86 -5.04 10.55
N GLY A 618 -29.11 -5.45 10.74
CA GLY A 618 -30.28 -4.55 10.75
C GLY A 618 -30.65 -4.00 12.14
N SER A 619 -29.93 -4.39 13.18
CA SER A 619 -30.23 -4.08 14.59
C SER A 619 -29.30 -2.99 15.14
N PHE A 620 -29.86 -2.12 15.98
CA PHE A 620 -29.14 -1.07 16.70
C PHE A 620 -29.29 -1.28 18.21
N TYR A 621 -28.26 -0.94 18.98
CA TYR A 621 -28.18 -1.20 20.41
C TYR A 621 -27.71 0.04 21.17
N VAL A 622 -28.28 0.25 22.35
CA VAL A 622 -27.95 1.38 23.22
C VAL A 622 -27.59 0.88 24.61
N SER A 623 -26.53 1.45 25.17
CA SER A 623 -26.22 1.40 26.58
C SER A 623 -26.47 2.78 27.19
N THR A 624 -27.04 2.81 28.40
CA THR A 624 -27.21 4.03 29.21
C THR A 624 -26.61 3.86 30.61
N ASP A 625 -25.75 2.86 30.79
CA ASP A 625 -25.11 2.52 32.06
C ASP A 625 -23.58 2.58 31.96
N GLY A 626 -23.06 3.36 31.00
CA GLY A 626 -21.64 3.49 30.71
C GLY A 626 -21.06 2.24 30.05
N GLY A 627 -21.77 1.66 29.09
CA GLY A 627 -21.28 0.53 28.29
C GLY A 627 -21.25 -0.82 29.03
N SER A 628 -21.87 -0.96 30.21
CA SER A 628 -21.90 -2.23 30.93
C SER A 628 -22.93 -3.21 30.35
N THR A 629 -24.10 -2.69 29.94
CA THR A 629 -25.13 -3.48 29.26
C THR A 629 -25.73 -2.72 28.09
N PHE A 630 -26.08 -3.46 27.03
CA PHE A 630 -26.72 -2.96 25.83
C PHE A 630 -28.12 -3.55 25.69
N THR A 631 -29.06 -2.75 25.22
CA THR A 631 -30.41 -3.18 24.86
C THR A 631 -30.64 -2.87 23.40
N GLU A 632 -31.22 -3.83 22.66
CA GLU A 632 -31.64 -3.59 21.28
C GLU A 632 -32.71 -2.50 21.25
N ALA A 633 -32.49 -1.47 20.45
CA ALA A 633 -33.40 -0.36 20.28
C ALA A 633 -34.63 -0.77 19.46
N ALA A 634 -35.70 0.03 19.51
CA ALA A 634 -36.94 -0.27 18.78
C ALA A 634 -36.84 0.01 17.28
N GLY A 635 -35.96 0.93 16.89
CA GLY A 635 -35.69 1.27 15.49
C GLY A 635 -34.88 0.20 14.78
N SER A 636 -34.93 0.20 13.45
CA SER A 636 -34.27 -0.79 12.60
C SER A 636 -33.53 -0.12 11.46
N LEU A 637 -32.36 -0.66 11.12
CA LEU A 637 -31.54 -0.29 9.96
C LEU A 637 -32.01 -1.00 8.67
N GLY A 638 -33.33 -1.24 8.58
CA GLY A 638 -33.97 -1.87 7.43
C GLY A 638 -33.45 -3.27 7.13
N SER A 639 -33.06 -3.49 5.87
CA SER A 639 -32.59 -4.79 5.37
C SER A 639 -31.07 -5.00 5.47
N SER A 640 -30.34 -4.05 6.07
CA SER A 640 -28.89 -4.12 6.25
C SER A 640 -28.45 -5.47 6.80
N GLN A 641 -27.45 -6.08 6.18
CA GLN A 641 -26.75 -7.26 6.71
C GLN A 641 -25.39 -6.89 7.31
N SER A 642 -24.89 -5.69 7.01
CA SER A 642 -23.60 -5.19 7.48
C SER A 642 -23.70 -3.70 7.78
N SER A 643 -23.71 -3.38 9.07
CA SER A 643 -23.46 -2.01 9.56
C SER A 643 -21.96 -1.74 9.47
N VAL A 644 -21.57 -0.52 9.05
CA VAL A 644 -20.18 -0.18 8.80
C VAL A 644 -19.64 0.85 9.81
N GLU A 645 -20.31 1.99 9.97
CA GLU A 645 -19.86 3.05 10.88
C GLU A 645 -21.05 3.78 11.52
N ILE A 646 -20.86 4.28 12.75
CA ILE A 646 -21.82 5.11 13.49
C ILE A 646 -21.20 6.49 13.71
N ALA A 647 -21.68 7.52 13.00
CA ALA A 647 -21.33 8.90 13.27
C ALA A 647 -22.28 9.50 14.32
N VAL A 648 -21.71 10.16 15.33
CA VAL A 648 -22.47 10.69 16.47
C VAL A 648 -22.39 12.21 16.47
N HIS A 649 -23.54 12.88 16.60
CA HIS A 649 -23.59 14.34 16.69
C HIS A 649 -22.90 14.82 17.98
N PRO A 650 -21.84 15.66 17.91
CA PRO A 650 -21.03 15.98 19.08
C PRO A 650 -21.77 16.80 20.15
N GLY A 651 -22.83 17.52 19.76
CA GLY A 651 -23.62 18.38 20.65
C GLY A 651 -25.03 17.88 20.98
N ALA A 652 -25.40 16.65 20.61
CA ALA A 652 -26.77 16.17 20.78
C ALA A 652 -26.81 14.65 21.02
N THR A 653 -27.05 14.24 22.26
CA THR A 653 -27.18 12.83 22.63
C THR A 653 -28.35 12.19 21.91
N GLY A 654 -28.10 11.04 21.28
CA GLY A 654 -29.10 10.27 20.54
C GLY A 654 -29.30 10.67 19.09
N ASP A 655 -28.58 11.68 18.60
CA ASP A 655 -28.52 12.04 17.19
C ASP A 655 -27.35 11.29 16.52
N VAL A 656 -27.68 10.26 15.75
CA VAL A 656 -26.74 9.28 15.20
C VAL A 656 -27.06 8.93 13.76
N TRP A 657 -26.00 8.76 12.97
CA TRP A 657 -26.04 8.28 11.59
C TRP A 657 -25.35 6.93 11.49
N VAL A 658 -25.92 6.00 10.73
CA VAL A 658 -25.34 4.66 10.52
C VAL A 658 -25.21 4.39 9.03
N SER A 659 -23.97 4.17 8.57
CA SER A 659 -23.68 3.70 7.21
C SER A 659 -23.77 2.17 7.15
N THR A 660 -24.31 1.63 6.05
CA THR A 660 -24.58 0.20 5.90
C THR A 660 -24.47 -0.27 4.45
N ASP A 661 -24.51 -1.59 4.25
CA ASP A 661 -24.69 -2.24 2.93
C ASP A 661 -26.06 -1.99 2.28
N ALA A 662 -26.97 -1.27 2.95
CA ALA A 662 -28.31 -0.94 2.48
C ALA A 662 -28.64 0.57 2.55
N GLY A 663 -27.64 1.43 2.67
CA GLY A 663 -27.79 2.90 2.69
C GLY A 663 -27.36 3.54 4.02
N ILE A 664 -27.76 4.80 4.23
CA ILE A 664 -27.49 5.57 5.46
C ILE A 664 -28.80 5.75 6.23
N PHE A 665 -28.76 5.54 7.55
CA PHE A 665 -29.90 5.68 8.45
C PHE A 665 -29.63 6.72 9.52
N HIS A 666 -30.64 7.56 9.81
CA HIS A 666 -30.57 8.64 10.81
C HIS A 666 -31.58 8.44 11.93
N SER A 667 -31.15 8.63 13.17
CA SER A 667 -32.00 8.70 14.35
C SER A 667 -31.67 9.97 15.14
N THR A 668 -32.69 10.59 15.74
CA THR A 668 -32.57 11.73 16.67
C THR A 668 -33.08 11.39 18.07
N ASP A 669 -33.32 10.11 18.34
CA ASP A 669 -34.00 9.60 19.54
C ASP A 669 -33.31 8.35 20.10
N SER A 670 -31.97 8.29 19.97
CA SER A 670 -31.15 7.16 20.45
C SER A 670 -31.61 5.82 19.86
N GLY A 671 -31.97 5.80 18.59
CA GLY A 671 -32.36 4.59 17.86
C GLY A 671 -33.75 4.06 18.19
N GLU A 672 -34.61 4.80 18.92
CA GLU A 672 -36.02 4.44 19.05
C GLU A 672 -36.72 4.40 17.68
N SER A 673 -36.32 5.27 16.76
CA SER A 673 -36.71 5.25 15.35
C SER A 673 -35.56 5.66 14.42
N PHE A 674 -35.58 5.13 13.19
CA PHE A 674 -34.63 5.49 12.13
C PHE A 674 -35.35 5.89 10.85
N SER A 675 -34.80 6.89 10.16
CA SER A 675 -35.16 7.27 8.79
C SER A 675 -34.02 6.90 7.84
N ALA A 676 -34.31 6.15 6.78
CA ALA A 676 -33.35 5.89 5.72
C ALA A 676 -33.24 7.12 4.81
N LEU A 677 -32.02 7.52 4.45
CA LEU A 677 -31.81 8.57 3.46
C LEU A 677 -32.18 8.08 2.06
N GLU A 678 -33.07 8.80 1.40
CA GLU A 678 -33.46 8.48 0.02
C GLU A 678 -32.27 8.66 -0.93
N GLY A 679 -32.12 7.75 -1.89
CA GLY A 679 -31.10 7.83 -2.93
C GLY A 679 -29.74 7.23 -2.57
N VAL A 680 -29.45 6.90 -1.31
CA VAL A 680 -28.22 6.20 -0.92
C VAL A 680 -28.45 4.69 -0.98
N THR A 681 -27.73 3.97 -1.86
CA THR A 681 -27.87 2.51 -2.01
C THR A 681 -26.97 1.74 -1.06
N GLN A 682 -25.77 2.26 -0.81
CA GLN A 682 -24.76 1.69 0.08
C GLN A 682 -23.84 2.81 0.59
N ALA A 683 -23.30 2.67 1.81
CA ALA A 683 -22.27 3.56 2.32
C ALA A 683 -21.22 2.79 3.12
N TRP A 684 -19.94 3.13 2.90
CA TRP A 684 -18.78 2.47 3.51
C TRP A 684 -18.15 3.29 4.63
N SER A 685 -18.46 4.58 4.74
CA SER A 685 -18.01 5.42 5.85
C SER A 685 -18.88 6.66 5.92
N ILE A 686 -19.03 7.23 7.12
CA ILE A 686 -19.79 8.46 7.37
C ILE A 686 -19.17 9.27 8.51
N ALA A 687 -19.08 10.58 8.33
CA ALA A 687 -18.54 11.49 9.34
C ALA A 687 -19.31 12.81 9.40
N LEU A 688 -19.16 13.51 10.53
CA LEU A 688 -19.69 14.84 10.77
C LEU A 688 -18.53 15.84 10.94
N GLY A 689 -18.59 16.97 10.24
CA GLY A 689 -17.60 18.05 10.32
C GLY A 689 -18.18 19.36 10.84
N ALA A 690 -17.45 20.46 10.68
CA ALA A 690 -17.97 21.80 10.96
C ALA A 690 -19.21 22.10 10.10
N SER A 691 -20.14 22.90 10.64
CA SER A 691 -21.35 23.32 9.93
C SER A 691 -21.09 24.46 8.95
N SER A 692 -21.88 24.54 7.88
CA SER A 692 -21.80 25.58 6.86
C SER A 692 -22.16 26.98 7.38
N THR A 693 -22.91 27.04 8.49
CA THR A 693 -23.27 28.26 9.20
C THR A 693 -23.01 28.09 10.68
N GLU A 694 -22.46 29.11 11.34
CA GLU A 694 -22.20 29.10 12.79
C GLU A 694 -23.42 28.62 13.60
N GLY A 695 -23.26 27.55 14.36
CA GLY A 695 -24.31 26.94 15.17
C GLY A 695 -25.35 26.11 14.40
N GLY A 696 -25.16 25.91 13.10
CA GLY A 696 -25.97 25.01 12.26
C GLY A 696 -25.61 23.53 12.46
N TYR A 697 -26.36 22.66 11.77
CA TYR A 697 -26.13 21.21 11.80
C TYR A 697 -24.76 20.86 11.18
N PRO A 698 -23.97 19.95 11.78
CA PRO A 698 -22.70 19.48 11.21
C PRO A 698 -22.84 19.01 9.77
N ALA A 699 -21.91 19.40 8.89
CA ALA A 699 -21.92 18.86 7.53
C ALA A 699 -21.63 17.36 7.55
N LEU A 700 -22.36 16.59 6.75
CA LEU A 700 -22.16 15.16 6.56
C LEU A 700 -21.17 14.90 5.45
N TYR A 701 -20.30 13.92 5.65
CA TYR A 701 -19.40 13.40 4.62
C TYR A 701 -19.57 11.89 4.55
N ALA A 702 -19.63 11.33 3.34
CA ALA A 702 -19.79 9.90 3.16
C ALA A 702 -19.02 9.37 1.96
N VAL A 703 -18.50 8.16 2.10
CA VAL A 703 -18.13 7.29 0.96
C VAL A 703 -19.34 6.44 0.68
N ALA A 704 -20.00 6.68 -0.45
CA ALA A 704 -21.29 6.09 -0.72
C ALA A 704 -21.50 5.78 -2.21
N ASP A 705 -22.44 4.88 -2.47
CA ASP A 705 -23.04 4.70 -3.78
C ASP A 705 -24.42 5.36 -3.76
N LEU A 706 -24.61 6.34 -4.64
CA LEU A 706 -25.88 7.03 -4.81
C LEU A 706 -26.60 6.51 -6.05
N ALA A 707 -27.91 6.32 -5.96
CA ALA A 707 -28.72 5.81 -7.07
C ALA A 707 -28.64 6.66 -8.35
N ASP A 708 -28.34 7.95 -8.22
CA ASP A 708 -28.21 8.93 -9.31
C ASP A 708 -26.80 9.51 -9.48
N GLY A 709 -25.85 9.17 -8.59
CA GLY A 709 -24.46 9.65 -8.61
C GLY A 709 -23.40 8.55 -8.76
N GLY A 710 -23.74 7.30 -8.45
CA GLY A 710 -22.79 6.18 -8.40
C GLY A 710 -21.89 6.21 -7.16
N LEU A 711 -20.86 5.37 -7.17
CA LEU A 711 -19.82 5.35 -6.15
C LEU A 711 -19.00 6.64 -6.16
N GLY A 712 -18.87 7.29 -5.00
CA GLY A 712 -18.06 8.49 -4.84
C GLY A 712 -17.97 8.99 -3.40
N TYR A 713 -17.42 10.20 -3.27
CA TYR A 713 -17.28 10.92 -2.02
C TYR A 713 -18.25 12.09 -2.04
N TYR A 714 -19.07 12.20 -1.01
CA TYR A 714 -20.17 13.15 -1.00
C TYR A 714 -20.19 13.98 0.27
N ARG A 715 -20.64 15.23 0.15
CA ARG A 715 -20.97 16.12 1.28
C ARG A 715 -22.46 16.47 1.25
N SER A 716 -23.10 16.55 2.41
CA SER A 716 -24.42 17.16 2.59
C SER A 716 -24.37 18.22 3.68
N ASP A 717 -24.99 19.37 3.40
CA ASP A 717 -25.09 20.51 4.33
C ASP A 717 -26.52 20.69 4.89
N ASP A 718 -27.41 19.73 4.61
CA ASP A 718 -28.86 19.80 4.86
C ASP A 718 -29.42 18.48 5.39
N GLU A 719 -28.67 17.82 6.28
CA GLU A 719 -29.10 16.59 6.96
C GLU A 719 -29.41 15.44 5.97
N GLY A 720 -28.63 15.33 4.89
CA GLY A 720 -28.74 14.26 3.91
C GLY A 720 -29.88 14.44 2.91
N ALA A 721 -30.56 15.60 2.89
CA ALA A 721 -31.63 15.88 1.95
C ALA A 721 -31.10 16.10 0.52
N SER A 722 -29.90 16.66 0.38
CA SER A 722 -29.17 16.74 -0.88
C SER A 722 -27.68 16.49 -0.69
N TRP A 723 -27.03 16.02 -1.76
CA TRP A 723 -25.62 15.66 -1.77
C TRP A 723 -24.90 16.38 -2.91
N VAL A 724 -23.66 16.79 -2.64
CA VAL A 724 -22.70 17.22 -3.66
C VAL A 724 -21.56 16.22 -3.71
N GLN A 725 -21.12 15.86 -4.92
CA GLN A 725 -19.93 15.04 -5.09
C GLN A 725 -18.68 15.91 -4.92
N ILE A 726 -17.74 15.45 -4.10
CA ILE A 726 -16.55 16.24 -3.70
C ILE A 726 -15.24 15.68 -4.26
N ASN A 727 -15.22 14.41 -4.67
CA ASN A 727 -14.13 13.89 -5.48
C ASN A 727 -14.39 14.11 -6.98
N ASP A 728 -13.36 13.88 -7.79
CA ASP A 728 -13.44 13.98 -9.24
C ASP A 728 -12.79 12.74 -9.91
N LYS A 729 -12.73 12.75 -11.24
CA LYS A 729 -12.21 11.63 -12.04
C LYS A 729 -10.75 11.31 -11.78
N ASP A 730 -9.99 12.25 -11.23
CA ASP A 730 -8.55 12.10 -10.96
C ASP A 730 -8.29 11.66 -9.51
N HIS A 731 -9.35 11.57 -8.69
CA HIS A 731 -9.30 11.31 -7.25
C HIS A 731 -10.33 10.23 -6.84
N GLY A 732 -9.96 8.97 -7.06
CA GLY A 732 -10.75 7.77 -6.79
C GLY A 732 -10.37 7.01 -5.51
N PHE A 733 -9.10 7.06 -5.12
CA PHE A 733 -8.57 6.54 -3.85
C PHE A 733 -8.77 5.03 -3.58
N GLY A 734 -8.85 4.20 -4.61
CA GLY A 734 -8.84 2.75 -4.52
C GLY A 734 -10.18 2.14 -4.09
N ALA A 735 -10.13 1.18 -3.16
CA ALA A 735 -11.29 0.39 -2.75
C ALA A 735 -12.14 1.15 -1.73
N ALA A 736 -13.36 1.55 -2.11
CA ALA A 736 -14.29 2.26 -1.22
C ALA A 736 -14.53 1.56 0.12
N SER A 737 -14.54 0.22 0.14
CA SER A 737 -14.72 -0.58 1.36
C SER A 737 -13.54 -0.55 2.32
N GLY A 738 -12.36 -0.14 1.86
CA GLY A 738 -11.18 0.09 2.69
C GLY A 738 -11.02 1.54 3.13
N ASN A 739 -11.91 2.43 2.71
CA ASN A 739 -11.75 3.86 2.87
C ASN A 739 -12.54 4.37 4.08
N VAL A 740 -11.88 5.17 4.92
CA VAL A 740 -12.46 5.79 6.12
C VAL A 740 -12.46 7.29 5.94
N VAL A 741 -13.53 7.95 6.38
CA VAL A 741 -13.62 9.42 6.41
C VAL A 741 -13.74 9.95 7.82
N THR A 742 -13.04 11.05 8.09
CA THR A 742 -13.35 11.92 9.22
C THR A 742 -13.34 13.36 8.74
N ALA A 743 -14.03 14.27 9.41
CA ALA A 743 -14.14 15.66 8.98
C ALA A 743 -13.71 16.60 10.10
N ASP A 744 -13.16 17.76 9.75
CA ASP A 744 -12.67 18.70 10.76
C ASP A 744 -13.85 19.41 11.43
N PRO A 745 -14.04 19.28 12.75
CA PRO A 745 -15.13 19.96 13.45
C PRO A 745 -14.90 21.48 13.56
N ARG A 746 -13.70 21.97 13.23
CA ARG A 746 -13.33 23.39 13.31
C ARG A 746 -13.37 24.11 11.96
N ILE A 747 -13.28 23.38 10.85
CA ILE A 747 -13.09 23.96 9.51
C ILE A 747 -14.12 23.40 8.54
N TYR A 748 -15.03 24.25 8.09
CA TYR A 748 -16.10 23.87 7.18
C TYR A 748 -15.56 23.44 5.81
N GLY A 749 -16.05 22.30 5.32
CA GLY A 749 -15.60 21.72 4.05
C GLY A 749 -14.35 20.86 4.13
N ARG A 750 -13.62 20.85 5.26
CA ARG A 750 -12.42 20.02 5.40
C ARG A 750 -12.82 18.58 5.74
N VAL A 751 -12.40 17.66 4.89
CA VAL A 751 -12.53 16.22 5.07
C VAL A 751 -11.16 15.57 4.95
N TYR A 752 -10.97 14.51 5.72
CA TYR A 752 -9.82 13.61 5.67
C TYR A 752 -10.33 12.28 5.13
N VAL A 753 -9.77 11.84 4.00
CA VAL A 753 -10.11 10.56 3.36
C VAL A 753 -8.90 9.67 3.42
N VAL A 754 -9.05 8.49 3.97
CA VAL A 754 -8.02 7.46 3.93
C VAL A 754 -8.41 6.40 2.91
N GLY A 755 -7.44 5.93 2.13
CA GLY A 755 -7.56 4.68 1.40
C GLY A 755 -6.36 3.77 1.62
N GLY A 756 -6.47 2.51 1.20
CA GLY A 756 -5.44 1.47 1.44
C GLY A 756 -4.08 1.88 0.88
N GLY A 757 -3.25 2.55 1.69
CA GLY A 757 -1.96 3.10 1.29
C GLY A 757 -1.80 4.61 1.48
N ARG A 758 -2.86 5.42 1.70
CA ARG A 758 -2.73 6.89 1.78
C ARG A 758 -3.74 7.59 2.68
N ALA A 759 -3.34 8.75 3.22
CA ALA A 759 -4.23 9.71 3.86
C ALA A 759 -4.26 11.01 3.06
N TYR A 760 -5.44 11.39 2.57
CA TYR A 760 -5.69 12.63 1.83
C TYR A 760 -6.40 13.66 2.70
N THR A 761 -6.01 14.93 2.55
CA THR A 761 -6.61 16.14 3.10
C THR A 761 -7.13 17.06 2.03
N GLN A 762 -8.02 17.96 2.44
CA GLN A 762 -8.65 18.91 1.56
C GLN A 762 -8.91 20.27 2.21
N PHE A 763 -8.82 21.30 1.36
CA PHE A 763 -9.19 22.69 1.64
C PHE A 763 -10.24 23.15 0.62
N ASN A 764 -11.26 23.90 1.04
CA ASN A 764 -12.16 24.60 0.12
C ASN A 764 -11.42 25.82 -0.48
N GLU A 765 -11.71 26.22 -1.73
CA GLU A 765 -11.06 27.37 -2.41
C GLU A 765 -11.11 28.69 -1.62
N ASP A 766 -12.10 28.86 -0.72
CA ASP A 766 -12.23 30.06 0.12
C ASP A 766 -11.26 30.11 1.33
N ASP A 767 -10.62 28.98 1.70
CA ASP A 767 -9.73 28.87 2.89
C ASP A 767 -8.31 29.41 2.68
N SER A 768 -7.90 29.71 1.43
CA SER A 768 -6.57 30.28 1.13
C SER A 768 -6.26 31.62 1.82
N LYS A 769 -7.20 32.17 2.60
CA LYS A 769 -7.10 33.44 3.33
C LYS A 769 -6.92 33.31 4.83
N ASP A 770 -7.17 32.15 5.45
CA ASP A 770 -7.21 32.03 6.92
C ASP A 770 -6.02 31.30 7.56
N ASP A 771 -5.22 30.54 6.80
CA ASP A 771 -3.97 29.91 7.31
C ASP A 771 -2.86 30.92 7.70
N LEU A 772 -3.07 32.22 7.47
CA LEU A 772 -2.14 33.28 7.89
C LEU A 772 -2.35 33.77 9.34
N LYS A 773 -3.32 33.23 10.10
CA LYS A 773 -3.71 33.82 11.41
C LYS A 773 -3.24 33.09 12.67
N TYR A 774 -2.74 31.86 12.58
CA TYR A 774 -2.30 31.11 13.75
C TYR A 774 -0.82 30.72 13.68
N GLY A 775 0.03 31.71 13.44
CA GLY A 775 1.44 31.63 13.81
C GLY A 775 1.67 32.32 15.16
N ILE A 776 2.10 31.55 16.17
CA ILE A 776 3.15 31.81 17.18
C ILE A 776 3.12 30.66 18.21
#